data_AF-A0A4U0VLU5-F1
#
_entry.id   AF-A0A4U0VLU5-F1
#
_cell.length_a   1.000
_cell.length_b   1.000
_cell.length_c   1.000
_cell.angle_alpha   90.00
_cell.angle_beta   90.00
_cell.angle_gamma   90.00
#
_symmetry.space_group_name_H-M   'P 1'
#
loop_
_entity.id
_entity.type
_entity.pdbx_description
1 polymer ?
#
loop_
_entity_poly.entity_id
_entity_poly.type
_entity_poly.pdbx_seq_one_letter_code
_entity_poly.pdbx_strand_id
1 'polypeptide(L)'
;MPAAKGSKRTRTAAAEASSPPTRSTSAAGPPAPPSSNLAPARPMSAVAARRAAREAAAAATQAPAPARVEPNPSSSVAAAKDQDVDMRQRSPSPTSTPLQGSSSDEEEAEIVVPRKKAKVAASRYFASGGEEAGSSSSSSSSSLPKARTTTNRAPSEEQEDYTRLEEAGDVSADSFIDPSCVSSLVPSPGENVVECQARIGGQDKLGTLFFLQADETILLRGVCGITPVWGAVSVLNATLRAAAAGDTTSPLDLADLHEDALHPLFVPNSHAVPPIRALRSATRPPPLRTADGRTLATPSGCAAIVLVSDLDTQVEGLERILAAGGIGHGLGFSTRKGKMPASEVSGRTWSLLVTPEPSYACLREDEQWQAALHSQLPPSPFASTTSGTDWRGDAYEAVAYLDTDLGQAEFTAPGFVSLTVLRRPVLGPSFTHLHESFESHFLGSTSPASDPTDYLTACEALLATYRLEVEFAGGDDSASAIGPGRRHKSRVAGPDQSGPSKCRERVPLVVNTSGWIKGLGADILSRLKDLARPTHVFTFADPATETSSFAVQDFPPPFPPAVPYRQIPLPAAFASPLESKWTPADLRTLALASYFYSKGCFVGGQVPRWETTRPLIAQPVRTCSWGSSPSALKASAVYMAGTGDIRYEHCLHALNGSIVAIVADSQPARTDLSRPFPYAPRAPLPSPASSRALGLAIVHSFAPAAESMYLLTPTAPTSSDASALALVKGALDTPVALMCDFTARADESEAGLAGVDWDAVPYLSVETGEAVGRRRVRRNLMRKGQA
;
A
#
# COMPACT_ATOMS: atom_id res chain seq x y z
N MET A 1 53.63 -17.04 -18.43
CA MET A 1 54.85 -17.69 -18.97
C MET A 1 56.07 -17.00 -18.37
N PRO A 2 57.17 -17.71 -18.04
CA PRO A 2 57.31 -19.15 -17.84
C PRO A 2 58.09 -19.57 -16.55
N ALA A 3 57.95 -20.85 -16.15
CA ALA A 3 59.01 -21.77 -15.64
C ALA A 3 59.91 -21.45 -14.40
N ALA A 4 60.66 -22.39 -13.80
CA ALA A 4 60.41 -23.82 -13.48
C ALA A 4 61.54 -24.44 -12.58
N LYS A 5 61.15 -25.41 -11.71
CA LYS A 5 61.85 -26.67 -11.29
C LYS A 5 63.37 -26.74 -10.99
N GLY A 6 63.70 -27.30 -9.81
CA GLY A 6 64.84 -28.22 -9.52
C GLY A 6 64.50 -29.11 -8.30
N SER A 7 64.72 -30.44 -8.19
CA SER A 7 65.90 -31.33 -8.39
C SER A 7 67.03 -31.08 -7.37
N LYS A 8 67.63 -32.04 -6.63
CA LYS A 8 67.54 -33.52 -6.38
C LYS A 8 67.89 -33.75 -4.88
N ARG A 9 67.66 -34.84 -4.12
CA ARG A 9 67.53 -36.32 -4.26
C ARG A 9 68.84 -37.16 -4.32
N THR A 10 69.36 -37.57 -3.14
CA THR A 10 70.31 -38.69 -2.85
C THR A 10 70.17 -39.09 -1.35
N ARG A 11 70.02 -40.36 -0.93
CA ARG A 11 71.03 -41.45 -0.69
C ARG A 11 72.04 -41.13 0.45
N THR A 12 72.52 -42.02 1.35
CA THR A 12 72.36 -43.46 1.77
C THR A 12 73.21 -43.68 3.06
N ALA A 13 73.20 -44.75 3.89
CA ALA A 13 72.31 -45.89 4.25
C ALA A 13 73.01 -46.74 5.38
N ALA A 14 72.42 -47.89 5.81
CA ALA A 14 73.03 -48.98 6.63
C ALA A 14 73.32 -48.69 8.14
N ALA A 15 73.30 -49.66 9.09
CA ALA A 15 72.82 -51.06 9.10
C ALA A 15 72.68 -51.65 10.56
N GLU A 16 72.07 -52.85 10.66
CA GLU A 16 72.27 -53.92 11.68
C GLU A 16 71.77 -53.74 13.16
N ALA A 17 71.39 -54.79 13.93
CA ALA A 17 71.20 -56.23 13.66
C ALA A 17 70.25 -56.97 14.66
N SER A 18 69.72 -58.13 14.25
CA SER A 18 69.28 -59.32 15.06
C SER A 18 68.02 -59.26 15.96
N SER A 19 67.40 -60.36 16.46
CA SER A 19 67.04 -61.72 15.93
C SER A 19 65.84 -62.29 16.80
N PRO A 20 65.51 -63.60 16.98
CA PRO A 20 64.12 -64.11 16.82
C PRO A 20 63.59 -64.81 18.14
N PRO A 21 62.57 -65.74 18.22
CA PRO A 21 61.84 -66.46 17.15
C PRO A 21 60.34 -66.88 17.32
N THR A 22 59.69 -67.23 16.17
CA THR A 22 58.67 -68.30 15.93
C THR A 22 57.28 -68.29 16.64
N ARG A 23 56.17 -68.83 16.11
CA ARG A 23 55.58 -69.22 14.76
C ARG A 23 54.09 -69.60 15.02
N SER A 24 53.16 -70.02 14.15
CA SER A 24 52.98 -70.28 12.69
C SER A 24 51.44 -70.31 12.44
N THR A 25 50.82 -69.66 11.44
CA THR A 25 50.71 -69.94 9.96
C THR A 25 50.04 -71.27 9.58
N SER A 26 49.22 -71.39 8.52
CA SER A 26 48.78 -70.45 7.45
C SER A 26 47.23 -70.58 7.24
N ALA A 27 46.49 -70.29 6.15
CA ALA A 27 46.63 -69.80 4.76
C ALA A 27 45.19 -69.43 4.25
N ALA A 28 44.89 -68.81 3.09
CA ALA A 28 45.57 -67.86 2.18
C ALA A 28 44.54 -67.40 1.10
N GLY A 29 44.72 -66.24 0.44
CA GLY A 29 43.84 -65.75 -0.65
C GLY A 29 43.57 -64.22 -0.66
N PRO A 30 43.73 -63.49 -1.79
CA PRO A 30 43.54 -62.01 -1.88
C PRO A 30 42.51 -61.57 -2.98
N PRO A 31 42.30 -60.26 -3.28
CA PRO A 31 42.06 -59.07 -2.43
C PRO A 31 40.88 -58.17 -2.96
N ALA A 32 40.83 -56.88 -2.56
CA ALA A 32 40.10 -55.72 -3.16
C ALA A 32 38.80 -55.22 -2.41
N PRO A 33 38.06 -54.18 -2.87
CA PRO A 33 37.85 -52.95 -2.08
C PRO A 33 36.40 -52.74 -1.55
N PRO A 34 36.11 -51.68 -0.74
CA PRO A 34 34.93 -51.66 0.14
C PRO A 34 33.61 -51.26 -0.54
N SER A 35 32.53 -51.91 -0.11
CA SER A 35 31.13 -51.57 -0.40
C SER A 35 30.52 -50.65 0.67
N SER A 36 29.78 -49.63 0.24
CA SER A 36 28.87 -48.88 1.11
C SER A 36 27.59 -49.67 1.39
N ASN A 37 27.02 -49.54 2.59
CA ASN A 37 25.72 -50.11 2.93
C ASN A 37 24.87 -49.10 3.71
N LEU A 38 23.59 -49.00 3.34
CA LEU A 38 22.59 -48.06 3.86
C LEU A 38 21.44 -48.84 4.50
N ALA A 39 21.02 -48.48 5.72
CA ALA A 39 19.65 -48.60 6.24
C ALA A 39 19.55 -48.06 7.68
N PRO A 40 18.35 -47.66 8.18
CA PRO A 40 17.13 -47.26 7.46
C PRO A 40 16.79 -45.76 7.68
N ALA A 41 15.83 -45.23 6.91
CA ALA A 41 15.39 -43.84 7.00
C ALA A 41 14.27 -43.60 8.03
N ARG A 42 14.12 -42.33 8.47
CA ARG A 42 12.99 -41.81 9.28
C ARG A 42 11.96 -41.11 8.38
N PRO A 43 10.69 -40.97 8.80
CA PRO A 43 9.64 -40.33 8.00
C PRO A 43 9.91 -38.85 7.68
N MET A 44 9.37 -38.38 6.56
CA MET A 44 9.61 -37.04 5.99
C MET A 44 8.60 -35.99 6.45
N SER A 45 8.99 -34.71 6.42
CA SER A 45 8.11 -33.56 6.75
C SER A 45 7.27 -33.11 5.55
N ALA A 46 6.24 -32.29 5.81
CA ALA A 46 5.31 -31.80 4.78
C ALA A 46 5.98 -31.00 3.65
N VAL A 47 7.10 -30.31 3.91
CA VAL A 47 7.89 -29.61 2.88
C VAL A 47 8.53 -30.61 1.90
N ALA A 48 9.01 -31.74 2.41
CA ALA A 48 9.51 -32.84 1.57
C ALA A 48 8.36 -33.57 0.84
N ALA A 49 7.15 -33.62 1.40
CA ALA A 49 5.97 -34.10 0.69
C ALA A 49 5.55 -33.17 -0.47
N ARG A 50 5.56 -31.83 -0.27
CA ARG A 50 5.36 -30.84 -1.36
C ARG A 50 6.43 -30.98 -2.46
N ARG A 51 7.69 -31.25 -2.08
CA ARG A 51 8.78 -31.55 -3.02
C ARG A 51 8.51 -32.83 -3.82
N ALA A 52 8.14 -33.93 -3.16
CA ALA A 52 7.79 -35.19 -3.82
C ALA A 52 6.58 -35.07 -4.76
N ALA A 53 5.58 -34.23 -4.42
CA ALA A 53 4.45 -33.95 -5.30
C ALA A 53 4.86 -33.19 -6.58
N ARG A 54 5.77 -32.21 -6.49
CA ARG A 54 6.38 -31.54 -7.66
C ARG A 54 7.16 -32.54 -8.53
N GLU A 55 7.89 -33.47 -7.92
CA GLU A 55 8.66 -34.51 -8.62
C GLU A 55 7.73 -35.54 -9.30
N ALA A 56 6.61 -35.92 -8.67
CA ALA A 56 5.61 -36.81 -9.27
C ALA A 56 4.90 -36.20 -10.49
N ALA A 57 4.58 -34.91 -10.46
CA ALA A 57 3.99 -34.20 -11.60
C ALA A 57 4.95 -34.12 -12.81
N ALA A 58 6.26 -34.00 -12.56
CA ALA A 58 7.27 -33.98 -13.63
C ALA A 58 7.44 -35.33 -14.34
N ALA A 59 7.26 -36.46 -13.62
CA ALA A 59 7.38 -37.80 -14.21
C ALA A 59 6.26 -38.14 -15.22
N ALA A 60 5.09 -37.49 -15.11
CA ALA A 60 3.91 -37.82 -15.92
C ALA A 60 3.95 -37.30 -17.38
N THR A 61 4.93 -36.47 -17.76
CA THR A 61 4.97 -35.81 -19.08
C THR A 61 6.06 -36.32 -20.04
N GLN A 62 6.77 -37.41 -19.73
CA GLN A 62 7.72 -38.05 -20.64
C GLN A 62 7.67 -39.59 -20.62
N ALA A 63 6.99 -40.19 -21.61
CA ALA A 63 7.20 -41.57 -22.04
C ALA A 63 6.92 -41.71 -23.56
N PRO A 64 7.65 -42.55 -24.33
CA PRO A 64 7.58 -42.56 -25.80
C PRO A 64 6.70 -43.70 -26.38
N ALA A 65 6.34 -43.56 -27.65
CA ALA A 65 5.48 -44.50 -28.38
C ALA A 65 6.22 -45.69 -29.02
N PRO A 66 5.54 -46.83 -29.26
CA PRO A 66 5.98 -47.90 -30.16
C PRO A 66 5.42 -47.75 -31.59
N ALA A 67 6.18 -48.24 -32.58
CA ALA A 67 5.74 -48.42 -33.98
C ALA A 67 5.00 -49.80 -34.14
N ARG A 68 4.48 -50.25 -35.29
CA ARG A 68 4.85 -50.02 -36.72
C ARG A 68 3.76 -50.61 -37.66
N VAL A 69 3.95 -50.39 -38.98
CA VAL A 69 3.46 -51.18 -40.15
C VAL A 69 2.29 -50.53 -40.95
N GLU A 70 2.61 -50.03 -42.15
CA GLU A 70 1.67 -49.90 -43.28
C GLU A 70 1.54 -51.23 -44.06
N PRO A 71 0.55 -51.37 -44.96
CA PRO A 71 0.87 -51.05 -46.36
C PRO A 71 -0.24 -50.31 -47.15
N ASN A 72 0.18 -49.29 -47.92
CA ASN A 72 -0.45 -48.84 -49.17
C ASN A 72 -0.36 -49.94 -50.28
N PRO A 73 -1.03 -49.87 -51.47
CA PRO A 73 -1.47 -48.65 -52.19
C PRO A 73 -2.81 -48.72 -52.97
N SER A 74 -3.24 -47.61 -53.60
CA SER A 74 -3.45 -47.48 -55.08
C SER A 74 -4.28 -46.23 -55.51
N SER A 75 -3.88 -45.61 -56.64
CA SER A 75 -4.70 -44.91 -57.69
C SER A 75 -5.84 -43.91 -57.35
N SER A 76 -6.18 -42.89 -58.16
CA SER A 76 -5.54 -42.22 -59.33
C SER A 76 -6.40 -41.04 -59.86
N VAL A 77 -5.76 -39.99 -60.39
CA VAL A 77 -6.06 -39.25 -61.65
C VAL A 77 -7.49 -38.67 -61.93
N ALA A 78 -7.49 -37.40 -62.40
CA ALA A 78 -8.57 -36.63 -63.08
C ALA A 78 -9.82 -36.24 -62.24
N ALA A 79 -10.47 -35.07 -62.35
CA ALA A 79 -10.51 -33.90 -63.27
C ALA A 79 -11.76 -33.82 -64.21
N ALA A 80 -12.24 -32.58 -64.41
CA ALA A 80 -13.38 -32.18 -65.26
C ALA A 80 -14.79 -32.55 -64.67
N LYS A 81 -15.90 -31.82 -64.93
CA LYS A 81 -16.12 -30.55 -65.69
C LYS A 81 -17.50 -29.93 -65.38
N ASP A 82 -17.80 -28.81 -66.05
CA ASP A 82 -19.12 -28.24 -66.35
C ASP A 82 -19.93 -27.58 -65.20
N GLN A 83 -20.66 -26.46 -65.39
CA GLN A 83 -20.77 -25.58 -66.57
C GLN A 83 -21.16 -24.12 -66.24
N ASP A 84 -20.94 -23.24 -67.23
CA ASP A 84 -21.36 -21.83 -67.34
C ASP A 84 -22.91 -21.65 -67.28
N VAL A 85 -23.55 -20.47 -67.23
CA VAL A 85 -23.43 -19.16 -67.95
C VAL A 85 -24.08 -18.10 -67.05
N ASP A 86 -23.60 -16.87 -66.74
CA ASP A 86 -22.81 -15.80 -67.41
C ASP A 86 -23.66 -14.66 -68.06
N MET A 87 -23.12 -13.42 -67.99
CA MET A 87 -23.50 -12.17 -68.71
C MET A 87 -24.70 -11.35 -68.18
N ARG A 88 -24.78 -10.00 -68.24
CA ARG A 88 -23.94 -8.83 -68.68
C ARG A 88 -24.67 -7.54 -68.17
N GLN A 89 -24.19 -6.29 -68.08
CA GLN A 89 -22.90 -5.52 -68.06
C GLN A 89 -23.29 -4.09 -67.50
N ARG A 90 -22.61 -2.91 -67.53
CA ARG A 90 -21.36 -2.32 -68.08
C ARG A 90 -21.04 -0.98 -67.33
N SER A 91 -19.81 -0.45 -67.46
CA SER A 91 -19.38 0.95 -67.16
C SER A 91 -19.58 1.89 -68.39
N PRO A 92 -19.29 3.23 -68.41
CA PRO A 92 -18.13 3.95 -67.82
C PRO A 92 -18.38 5.41 -67.29
N SER A 93 -17.30 6.14 -66.99
CA SER A 93 -17.24 7.58 -66.62
C SER A 93 -16.76 8.49 -67.79
N PRO A 94 -16.94 9.84 -67.74
CA PRO A 94 -15.78 10.73 -67.56
C PRO A 94 -16.00 12.16 -66.93
N THR A 95 -14.85 12.82 -66.74
CA THR A 95 -14.41 14.16 -66.25
C THR A 95 -15.19 15.46 -66.59
N SER A 96 -15.13 16.49 -65.70
CA SER A 96 -14.71 17.92 -65.92
C SER A 96 -15.42 19.04 -65.10
N THR A 97 -14.79 20.22 -64.99
CA THR A 97 -15.11 21.48 -64.24
C THR A 97 -15.32 22.69 -65.22
N PRO A 98 -15.59 24.00 -64.85
CA PRO A 98 -15.75 24.72 -63.55
C PRO A 98 -16.92 25.79 -63.47
N LEU A 99 -16.87 26.69 -62.44
CA LEU A 99 -17.29 28.12 -62.38
C LEU A 99 -18.70 28.64 -61.89
N GLN A 100 -18.61 29.60 -60.94
CA GLN A 100 -19.36 30.89 -60.74
C GLN A 100 -20.75 31.04 -60.06
N GLY A 101 -20.84 32.09 -59.20
CA GLY A 101 -22.06 32.73 -58.62
C GLY A 101 -22.17 32.59 -57.08
N SER A 102 -21.78 33.53 -56.20
CA SER A 102 -22.38 34.85 -55.82
C SER A 102 -23.78 34.76 -55.17
N SER A 103 -24.09 35.37 -54.01
CA SER A 103 -23.34 36.31 -53.14
C SER A 103 -23.83 36.30 -51.67
N SER A 104 -23.06 36.95 -50.78
CA SER A 104 -23.47 37.77 -49.60
C SER A 104 -24.67 37.32 -48.71
N ASP A 105 -24.42 37.10 -47.42
CA ASP A 105 -24.57 38.14 -46.37
C ASP A 105 -23.94 37.69 -45.04
N GLU A 106 -23.56 38.64 -44.18
CA GLU A 106 -23.01 38.42 -42.83
C GLU A 106 -24.03 38.88 -41.77
N GLU A 107 -24.29 38.06 -40.74
CA GLU A 107 -24.81 38.56 -39.46
C GLU A 107 -24.45 37.60 -38.30
N GLU A 108 -24.12 38.15 -37.12
CA GLU A 108 -23.69 37.38 -35.95
C GLU A 108 -24.88 36.84 -35.15
N ALA A 109 -24.75 35.62 -34.60
CA ALA A 109 -25.76 35.04 -33.71
C ALA A 109 -25.11 34.36 -32.48
N GLU A 110 -25.32 34.96 -31.32
CA GLU A 110 -24.78 34.58 -30.01
C GLU A 110 -25.37 33.24 -29.49
N ILE A 111 -24.53 32.22 -29.27
CA ILE A 111 -24.97 30.91 -28.73
C ILE A 111 -24.69 30.84 -27.22
N VAL A 112 -25.73 31.13 -26.43
CA VAL A 112 -25.71 31.06 -24.96
C VAL A 112 -25.60 29.60 -24.47
N VAL A 113 -24.50 29.27 -23.80
CA VAL A 113 -24.26 27.93 -23.22
C VAL A 113 -25.01 27.77 -21.87
N PRO A 114 -25.94 26.80 -21.72
CA PRO A 114 -26.67 26.62 -20.48
C PRO A 114 -25.82 25.97 -19.38
N ARG A 115 -25.69 26.66 -18.23
CA ARG A 115 -25.01 26.15 -17.03
C ARG A 115 -25.66 24.85 -16.52
N LYS A 116 -24.91 23.74 -16.51
CA LYS A 116 -25.34 22.48 -15.86
C LYS A 116 -25.46 22.68 -14.34
N LYS A 117 -26.58 22.23 -13.76
CA LYS A 117 -26.72 22.12 -12.30
C LYS A 117 -25.89 20.94 -11.79
N ALA A 118 -25.14 21.14 -10.71
CA ALA A 118 -24.41 20.07 -10.04
C ALA A 118 -25.39 19.05 -9.46
N LYS A 119 -25.10 17.75 -9.64
CA LYS A 119 -25.84 16.63 -9.05
C LYS A 119 -24.91 15.96 -8.04
N VAL A 120 -25.16 16.17 -6.75
CA VAL A 120 -24.32 15.61 -5.68
C VAL A 120 -24.47 14.09 -5.67
N ALA A 121 -23.37 13.38 -5.89
CA ALA A 121 -23.27 11.94 -5.73
C ALA A 121 -22.35 11.66 -4.54
N ALA A 122 -22.82 10.86 -3.58
CA ALA A 122 -22.06 10.52 -2.39
C ALA A 122 -21.03 9.42 -2.70
N SER A 123 -19.76 9.78 -2.81
CA SER A 123 -18.64 8.84 -3.01
C SER A 123 -18.00 8.49 -1.66
N ARG A 124 -18.68 7.69 -0.86
CA ARG A 124 -18.23 7.28 0.48
C ARG A 124 -16.95 6.43 0.42
N TYR A 125 -16.12 6.51 1.47
CA TYR A 125 -15.27 5.37 1.85
C TYR A 125 -16.12 4.08 1.94
N PHE A 126 -15.57 2.94 1.50
CA PHE A 126 -16.30 1.70 1.17
C PHE A 126 -17.21 1.76 -0.09
N ALA A 127 -16.80 2.58 -1.07
CA ALA A 127 -16.95 2.43 -2.53
C ALA A 127 -18.33 2.26 -3.20
N SER A 128 -18.46 2.85 -4.39
CA SER A 128 -18.63 2.09 -5.65
C SER A 128 -18.69 3.05 -6.85
N GLY A 129 -17.81 2.85 -7.83
CA GLY A 129 -17.74 3.68 -9.04
C GLY A 129 -18.25 2.93 -10.27
N GLY A 130 -19.37 3.39 -10.83
CA GLY A 130 -19.94 2.85 -12.07
C GLY A 130 -20.49 3.96 -12.95
N GLU A 131 -19.91 4.11 -14.15
CA GLU A 131 -20.48 4.91 -15.24
C GLU A 131 -21.17 3.96 -16.22
N GLU A 132 -22.40 4.24 -16.64
CA GLU A 132 -22.84 3.91 -18.01
C GLU A 132 -24.03 4.75 -18.49
N ALA A 133 -24.49 4.47 -19.71
CA ALA A 133 -25.15 5.43 -20.60
C ALA A 133 -26.67 5.60 -20.38
N GLY A 134 -27.19 6.74 -20.86
CA GLY A 134 -28.56 7.17 -20.58
C GLY A 134 -29.63 6.77 -21.59
N SER A 135 -30.87 7.12 -21.25
CA SER A 135 -32.01 7.22 -22.17
C SER A 135 -32.94 8.35 -21.70
N SER A 136 -33.80 8.87 -22.59
CA SER A 136 -34.65 10.03 -22.32
C SER A 136 -36.14 9.71 -22.34
N SER A 137 -36.89 10.25 -21.38
CA SER A 137 -38.36 10.34 -21.42
C SER A 137 -38.84 11.54 -20.60
N SER A 138 -39.90 12.21 -21.05
CA SER A 138 -40.33 13.52 -20.55
C SER A 138 -41.74 13.51 -19.96
N SER A 139 -41.93 14.15 -18.80
CA SER A 139 -43.26 14.54 -18.29
C SER A 139 -43.18 15.88 -17.54
N SER A 140 -44.26 16.66 -17.60
CA SER A 140 -44.27 18.11 -17.42
C SER A 140 -44.77 18.61 -16.05
N SER A 141 -44.54 19.91 -15.81
CA SER A 141 -45.24 20.78 -14.82
C SER A 141 -44.90 20.56 -13.33
N SER A 142 -45.07 21.53 -12.43
CA SER A 142 -45.50 22.95 -12.57
C SER A 142 -44.71 23.87 -11.61
N SER A 143 -44.57 25.15 -11.93
CA SER A 143 -43.94 26.18 -11.09
C SER A 143 -44.98 27.09 -10.41
N LEU A 144 -44.60 27.77 -9.32
CA LEU A 144 -44.96 29.17 -8.96
C LEU A 144 -44.06 29.63 -7.77
N PRO A 145 -43.81 30.95 -7.53
CA PRO A 145 -42.64 31.41 -6.78
C PRO A 145 -42.93 32.37 -5.60
N LYS A 146 -41.86 32.78 -4.90
CA LYS A 146 -41.61 34.11 -4.27
C LYS A 146 -40.21 34.13 -3.64
N ALA A 147 -39.57 35.25 -3.28
CA ALA A 147 -39.48 36.62 -3.83
C ALA A 147 -38.60 37.43 -2.85
N ARG A 148 -37.71 38.33 -3.31
CA ARG A 148 -37.09 39.33 -2.41
C ARG A 148 -36.69 40.60 -3.17
N THR A 149 -36.77 41.74 -2.49
CA THR A 149 -36.87 43.08 -3.08
C THR A 149 -35.57 43.89 -2.94
N THR A 150 -35.35 44.82 -3.88
CA THR A 150 -34.25 45.79 -3.94
C THR A 150 -34.68 47.19 -3.46
N THR A 151 -33.77 47.96 -2.85
CA THR A 151 -33.89 49.42 -2.69
C THR A 151 -32.50 50.09 -2.73
N ASN A 152 -32.31 51.10 -3.59
CA ASN A 152 -31.08 51.90 -3.68
C ASN A 152 -31.22 53.24 -2.96
N ARG A 153 -30.11 53.81 -2.46
CA ARG A 153 -29.94 55.27 -2.28
C ARG A 153 -28.45 55.68 -2.19
N ALA A 154 -28.10 56.82 -2.79
CA ALA A 154 -26.83 57.57 -2.68
C ALA A 154 -27.18 59.04 -2.27
N PRO A 155 -26.30 60.08 -2.23
CA PRO A 155 -24.91 60.27 -2.73
C PRO A 155 -23.86 59.81 -1.67
N SER A 156 -22.59 60.24 -1.58
CA SER A 156 -21.79 61.33 -2.20
C SER A 156 -20.27 61.02 -2.27
N GLU A 157 -19.50 61.95 -2.86
CA GLU A 157 -18.03 61.89 -3.05
C GLU A 157 -17.25 62.50 -1.89
N GLU A 158 -16.11 61.90 -1.53
CA GLU A 158 -14.92 62.59 -1.00
C GLU A 158 -13.68 61.73 -1.32
N GLN A 159 -12.48 62.32 -1.35
CA GLN A 159 -11.39 61.87 -2.22
C GLN A 159 -10.06 61.63 -1.47
N GLU A 160 -9.65 60.37 -1.31
CA GLU A 160 -8.31 60.00 -0.81
C GLU A 160 -7.60 58.95 -1.68
N ASP A 161 -6.27 58.99 -1.65
CA ASP A 161 -5.37 58.37 -2.62
C ASP A 161 -4.93 56.96 -2.20
N TYR A 162 -5.10 55.97 -3.09
CA TYR A 162 -4.69 54.58 -2.85
C TYR A 162 -3.65 54.13 -3.88
N THR A 163 -2.40 54.08 -3.42
CA THR A 163 -1.30 53.48 -4.17
C THR A 163 -1.49 51.97 -4.31
N ARG A 164 -1.15 51.47 -5.50
CA ARG A 164 -1.41 50.11 -5.98
C ARG A 164 -0.62 49.06 -5.19
N LEU A 165 -1.27 48.39 -4.25
CA LEU A 165 -0.79 47.13 -3.68
C LEU A 165 -1.33 45.96 -4.51
N GLU A 166 -0.44 45.07 -4.94
CA GLU A 166 -0.81 43.88 -5.70
C GLU A 166 -1.28 42.78 -4.73
N GLU A 167 -2.56 42.43 -4.79
CA GLU A 167 -3.14 41.41 -3.90
C GLU A 167 -2.65 40.01 -4.29
N ALA A 168 -1.79 39.43 -3.43
CA ALA A 168 -1.36 38.05 -3.55
C ALA A 168 -2.57 37.09 -3.39
N GLY A 169 -2.79 36.25 -4.40
CA GLY A 169 -4.05 35.57 -4.62
C GLY A 169 -4.48 34.53 -3.57
N ASP A 170 -5.76 34.66 -3.20
CA ASP A 170 -6.73 33.60 -2.93
C ASP A 170 -6.56 32.70 -1.69
N VAL A 171 -7.49 32.87 -0.74
CA VAL A 171 -7.80 31.88 0.30
C VAL A 171 -8.79 30.90 -0.31
N SER A 172 -8.29 29.73 -0.73
CA SER A 172 -9.06 28.70 -1.47
C SER A 172 -10.47 28.47 -0.92
N ALA A 173 -11.48 28.67 -1.76
CA ALA A 173 -12.90 28.66 -1.40
C ALA A 173 -13.44 27.35 -0.77
N ASP A 174 -12.69 26.24 -0.86
CA ASP A 174 -13.10 24.91 -0.39
C ASP A 174 -12.70 24.60 1.07
N SER A 175 -12.19 25.57 1.85
CA SER A 175 -11.73 25.31 3.22
C SER A 175 -12.87 25.32 4.26
N PHE A 176 -13.39 24.14 4.60
CA PHE A 176 -14.28 23.95 5.75
C PHE A 176 -13.54 24.14 7.09
N ILE A 177 -14.30 24.30 8.19
CA ILE A 177 -13.81 24.30 9.58
C ILE A 177 -14.68 23.35 10.40
N ASP A 178 -14.08 22.43 11.15
CA ASP A 178 -14.80 21.56 12.10
C ASP A 178 -14.66 22.11 13.54
N PRO A 179 -15.72 22.65 14.16
CA PRO A 179 -15.64 23.22 15.51
C PRO A 179 -15.38 22.18 16.61
N SER A 180 -15.50 20.88 16.32
CA SER A 180 -15.17 19.80 17.25
C SER A 180 -13.72 19.29 17.11
N CYS A 181 -12.93 19.84 16.19
CA CYS A 181 -11.54 19.46 15.97
C CYS A 181 -10.57 20.25 16.87
N VAL A 182 -10.81 20.21 18.19
CA VAL A 182 -9.98 20.83 19.23
C VAL A 182 -9.73 19.87 20.40
N SER A 183 -8.60 20.07 21.08
CA SER A 183 -8.24 19.41 22.34
C SER A 183 -9.21 19.81 23.45
N SER A 184 -9.55 18.90 24.37
CA SER A 184 -10.23 19.31 25.62
C SER A 184 -9.25 19.86 26.66
N LEU A 185 -7.97 19.49 26.56
CA LEU A 185 -6.90 20.08 27.36
C LEU A 185 -6.75 21.58 27.03
N VAL A 186 -6.87 22.42 28.06
CA VAL A 186 -6.44 23.83 28.00
C VAL A 186 -4.97 23.90 28.43
N PRO A 187 -4.02 24.32 27.57
CA PRO A 187 -2.61 24.33 27.92
C PRO A 187 -2.28 25.44 28.91
N SER A 188 -1.52 25.10 29.95
CA SER A 188 -0.96 25.97 30.98
C SER A 188 0.55 25.71 31.07
N PRO A 189 1.37 26.53 30.38
CA PRO A 189 2.83 26.34 30.33
C PRO A 189 3.47 26.33 31.73
N GLY A 190 4.24 25.28 32.02
CA GLY A 190 4.87 25.06 33.32
C GLY A 190 4.03 24.26 34.32
N GLU A 191 2.73 24.02 34.06
CA GLU A 191 1.84 23.24 34.93
C GLU A 191 1.42 21.91 34.29
N ASN A 192 0.56 21.95 33.27
CA ASN A 192 0.08 20.74 32.57
C ASN A 192 0.76 20.52 31.21
N VAL A 193 1.50 21.52 30.71
CA VAL A 193 2.36 21.44 29.51
C VAL A 193 3.77 21.90 29.89
N VAL A 194 4.77 21.01 29.78
CA VAL A 194 6.15 21.29 30.19
C VAL A 194 7.15 20.80 29.16
N GLU A 195 8.03 21.67 28.67
CA GLU A 195 9.16 21.28 27.83
C GLU A 195 10.26 20.60 28.66
N CYS A 196 10.81 19.49 28.16
CA CYS A 196 11.90 18.76 28.80
C CYS A 196 12.85 18.12 27.79
N GLN A 197 14.06 17.83 28.24
CA GLN A 197 14.95 16.90 27.56
C GLN A 197 14.70 15.47 28.07
N ALA A 198 14.59 14.52 27.16
CA ALA A 198 14.42 13.09 27.42
C ALA A 198 15.33 12.28 26.49
N ARG A 199 15.72 11.07 26.88
CA ARG A 199 16.53 10.17 26.07
C ARG A 199 15.71 8.94 25.70
N ILE A 200 15.47 8.77 24.40
CA ILE A 200 14.66 7.67 23.85
C ILE A 200 15.54 6.83 22.92
N GLY A 201 15.69 5.53 23.19
CA GLY A 201 16.56 4.64 22.40
C GLY A 201 18.03 5.09 22.40
N GLY A 202 18.49 5.70 23.51
CA GLY A 202 19.82 6.30 23.60
C GLY A 202 19.99 7.66 22.88
N GLN A 203 18.96 8.20 22.22
CA GLN A 203 18.99 9.51 21.57
C GLN A 203 18.37 10.59 22.45
N ASP A 204 19.11 11.67 22.70
CA ASP A 204 18.58 12.86 23.36
C ASP A 204 17.59 13.59 22.44
N LYS A 205 16.40 13.87 22.95
CA LYS A 205 15.33 14.59 22.28
C LYS A 205 14.80 15.70 23.18
N LEU A 206 14.50 16.85 22.58
CA LEU A 206 13.58 17.83 23.16
C LEU A 206 12.15 17.35 22.91
N GLY A 207 11.29 17.49 23.90
CA GLY A 207 9.87 17.15 23.78
C GLY A 207 9.00 17.83 24.83
N THR A 208 7.70 17.75 24.62
CA THR A 208 6.68 18.38 25.46
C THR A 208 5.95 17.30 26.26
N LEU A 209 6.01 17.40 27.58
CA LEU A 209 5.20 16.60 28.50
C LEU A 209 3.80 17.21 28.61
N PHE A 210 2.80 16.35 28.44
CA PHE A 210 1.39 16.64 28.69
C PHE A 210 0.94 15.84 29.93
N PHE A 211 0.50 16.53 30.96
CA PHE A 211 -0.07 15.95 32.18
C PHE A 211 -1.60 15.96 32.08
N LEU A 212 -2.18 14.83 31.72
CA LEU A 212 -3.60 14.72 31.37
C LEU A 212 -4.43 14.20 32.54
N GLN A 213 -5.62 14.77 32.73
CA GLN A 213 -6.66 14.27 33.64
C GLN A 213 -7.41 13.08 33.01
N ALA A 214 -8.29 12.43 33.78
CA ALA A 214 -9.11 11.33 33.27
C ALA A 214 -10.05 11.78 32.14
N ASP A 215 -10.10 11.00 31.06
CA ASP A 215 -10.94 11.19 29.86
C ASP A 215 -10.65 12.45 29.02
N GLU A 216 -9.68 13.27 29.43
CA GLU A 216 -9.17 14.45 28.73
C GLU A 216 -8.48 14.09 27.41
N THR A 217 -8.64 14.93 26.38
CA THR A 217 -8.07 14.70 25.04
C THR A 217 -7.08 15.78 24.61
N ILE A 218 -6.03 15.34 23.92
CA ILE A 218 -5.21 16.20 23.05
C ILE A 218 -5.42 15.79 21.59
N LEU A 219 -5.56 16.80 20.71
CA LEU A 219 -5.61 16.64 19.27
C LEU A 219 -4.36 17.29 18.67
N LEU A 220 -3.56 16.49 17.97
CA LEU A 220 -2.30 16.92 17.37
C LEU A 220 -2.42 16.85 15.85
N ARG A 221 -1.93 17.87 15.13
CA ARG A 221 -1.72 17.82 13.67
C ARG A 221 -0.23 17.73 13.33
N GLY A 222 0.09 17.19 12.15
CA GLY A 222 1.47 17.03 11.68
C GLY A 222 2.01 15.62 11.94
N VAL A 223 3.28 15.52 12.35
CA VAL A 223 3.97 14.26 12.64
C VAL A 223 4.65 14.35 13.99
N CYS A 224 4.39 13.40 14.89
CA CYS A 224 4.99 13.39 16.23
C CYS A 224 5.24 11.97 16.75
N GLY A 225 6.17 11.86 17.69
CA GLY A 225 6.46 10.63 18.42
C GLY A 225 5.83 10.69 19.80
N ILE A 226 4.80 9.89 20.01
CA ILE A 226 4.06 9.74 21.26
C ILE A 226 4.75 8.69 22.12
N THR A 227 5.16 9.08 23.32
CA THR A 227 5.78 8.19 24.30
C THR A 227 5.01 8.28 25.62
N PRO A 228 4.19 7.28 25.97
CA PRO A 228 3.53 7.23 27.27
C PRO A 228 4.56 7.11 28.40
N VAL A 229 4.60 8.11 29.27
CA VAL A 229 5.52 8.20 30.42
C VAL A 229 4.87 7.63 31.68
N TRP A 230 3.57 7.88 31.87
CA TRP A 230 2.79 7.30 32.97
C TRP A 230 1.37 6.98 32.53
N GLY A 231 0.77 5.97 33.17
CA GLY A 231 -0.61 5.58 32.94
C GLY A 231 -0.82 4.96 31.55
N ALA A 232 -1.90 5.36 30.89
CA ALA A 232 -2.22 4.91 29.54
C ALA A 232 -3.08 5.94 28.79
N VAL A 233 -2.98 5.94 27.46
CA VAL A 233 -3.86 6.71 26.56
C VAL A 233 -4.49 5.80 25.51
N SER A 234 -5.70 6.15 25.08
CA SER A 234 -6.33 5.57 23.89
C SER A 234 -6.14 6.49 22.69
N VAL A 235 -5.77 5.94 21.55
CA VAL A 235 -5.73 6.61 20.25
C VAL A 235 -6.03 5.58 19.17
N LEU A 236 -6.98 5.85 18.25
CA LEU A 236 -7.41 4.89 17.22
C LEU A 236 -7.76 3.49 17.78
N ASN A 237 -8.48 3.45 18.91
CA ASN A 237 -8.78 2.24 19.70
C ASN A 237 -7.57 1.43 20.21
N ALA A 238 -6.33 1.91 20.02
CA ALA A 238 -5.14 1.35 20.62
C ALA A 238 -4.85 1.99 21.99
N THR A 239 -4.65 1.15 22.99
CA THR A 239 -4.21 1.53 24.34
C THR A 239 -2.68 1.57 24.39
N LEU A 240 -2.10 2.76 24.29
CA LEU A 240 -0.68 2.97 24.52
C LEU A 240 -0.44 3.09 26.03
N ARG A 241 0.36 2.18 26.61
CA ARG A 241 0.68 2.14 28.05
C ARG A 241 2.12 2.55 28.28
N ALA A 242 2.39 3.22 29.39
CA ALA A 242 3.76 3.38 29.87
C ALA A 242 4.39 2.01 30.18
N ALA A 243 5.72 1.93 30.11
CA ALA A 243 6.44 0.76 30.62
C ALA A 243 6.07 0.53 32.10
N ALA A 244 6.00 -0.74 32.52
CA ALA A 244 5.50 -1.09 33.85
C ALA A 244 6.29 -0.37 34.95
N ALA A 245 5.62 0.55 35.66
CA ALA A 245 6.25 1.34 36.70
C ALA A 245 6.79 0.43 37.81
N GLY A 246 8.06 0.68 38.19
CA GLY A 246 8.63 0.15 39.42
C GLY A 246 8.01 0.80 40.66
N ASP A 247 8.67 0.67 41.80
CA ASP A 247 8.14 1.22 43.05
C ASP A 247 7.88 2.74 42.96
N THR A 248 6.63 3.11 43.23
CA THR A 248 6.07 4.47 43.13
C THR A 248 6.69 5.49 44.09
N THR A 249 7.58 5.03 44.98
CA THR A 249 8.43 5.88 45.83
C THR A 249 9.56 6.57 45.05
N SER A 250 9.97 5.99 43.91
CA SER A 250 11.11 6.46 43.11
C SER A 250 10.69 7.43 41.99
N PRO A 251 11.48 8.48 41.68
CA PRO A 251 11.20 9.35 40.54
C PRO A 251 11.32 8.58 39.22
N LEU A 252 10.37 8.78 38.30
CA LEU A 252 10.41 8.15 36.98
C LEU A 252 11.38 8.90 36.08
N ASP A 253 12.43 8.21 35.62
CA ASP A 253 13.54 8.82 34.88
C ASP A 253 13.31 8.81 33.36
N LEU A 254 13.42 9.99 32.75
CA LEU A 254 13.33 10.20 31.30
C LEU A 254 14.71 10.05 30.61
N ALA A 255 15.78 9.74 31.35
CA ALA A 255 17.14 9.58 30.83
C ALA A 255 17.45 8.21 30.20
N ASP A 256 16.52 7.23 30.26
CA ASP A 256 16.66 5.90 29.62
C ASP A 256 15.30 5.30 29.21
N LEU A 257 14.57 5.98 28.31
CA LEU A 257 13.34 5.45 27.74
C LEU A 257 13.66 4.50 26.58
N HIS A 258 13.09 3.29 26.61
CA HIS A 258 13.31 2.28 25.56
C HIS A 258 12.71 2.72 24.21
N GLU A 259 13.38 2.36 23.09
CA GLU A 259 12.95 2.76 21.74
C GLU A 259 11.51 2.32 21.42
N ASP A 260 11.11 1.12 21.87
CA ASP A 260 9.75 0.59 21.64
C ASP A 260 8.62 1.33 22.37
N ALA A 261 8.93 2.26 23.29
CA ALA A 261 7.93 3.13 23.90
C ALA A 261 7.52 4.31 22.98
N LEU A 262 8.27 4.54 21.89
CA LEU A 262 8.02 5.59 20.91
C LEU A 262 7.03 5.10 19.84
N HIS A 263 5.84 5.69 19.82
CA HIS A 263 4.82 5.44 18.81
C HIS A 263 4.74 6.61 17.82
N PRO A 264 5.14 6.44 16.55
CA PRO A 264 4.95 7.45 15.52
C PRO A 264 3.46 7.67 15.23
N LEU A 265 3.00 8.91 15.32
CA LEU A 265 1.67 9.33 14.91
C LEU A 265 1.78 10.28 13.70
N PHE A 266 1.01 10.00 12.65
CA PHE A 266 0.89 10.84 11.46
C PHE A 266 -0.53 11.37 11.30
N VAL A 267 -0.70 12.69 11.32
CA VAL A 267 -2.00 13.37 11.20
C VAL A 267 -1.97 14.43 10.08
N PRO A 268 -2.22 14.02 8.82
CA PRO A 268 -2.47 14.93 7.72
C PRO A 268 -3.91 15.46 7.75
N ASN A 269 -4.16 16.57 7.05
CA ASN A 269 -5.49 17.11 6.74
C ASN A 269 -6.24 16.35 5.62
N SER A 270 -5.76 15.16 5.25
CA SER A 270 -6.42 14.25 4.29
C SER A 270 -7.27 13.19 4.96
N HIS A 271 -7.11 13.02 6.27
CA HIS A 271 -7.83 12.08 7.11
C HIS A 271 -8.25 12.79 8.40
N ALA A 272 -9.18 12.19 9.16
CA ALA A 272 -9.67 12.81 10.38
C ALA A 272 -8.64 12.75 11.51
N VAL A 273 -8.53 13.82 12.30
CA VAL A 273 -7.61 13.96 13.43
C VAL A 273 -8.01 12.99 14.54
N PRO A 274 -7.18 12.01 14.92
CA PRO A 274 -7.51 11.08 15.98
C PRO A 274 -7.34 11.75 17.35
N PRO A 275 -8.36 11.72 18.25
CA PRO A 275 -8.19 12.17 19.62
C PRO A 275 -7.26 11.21 20.37
N ILE A 276 -6.32 11.75 21.15
CA ILE A 276 -5.51 11.00 22.11
C ILE A 276 -6.14 11.22 23.48
N ARG A 277 -6.86 10.22 24.00
CA ARG A 277 -7.66 10.30 25.22
C ARG A 277 -6.92 9.67 26.40
N ALA A 278 -6.79 10.39 27.51
CA ALA A 278 -6.19 9.86 28.73
C ALA A 278 -7.11 8.87 29.44
N LEU A 279 -6.59 7.69 29.78
CA LEU A 279 -7.34 6.64 30.46
C LEU A 279 -7.19 6.76 31.98
N ARG A 280 -8.26 6.41 32.70
CA ARG A 280 -8.33 6.49 34.16
C ARG A 280 -7.24 5.63 34.83
N SER A 281 -6.42 6.26 35.67
CA SER A 281 -5.46 5.59 36.56
C SER A 281 -5.99 5.52 37.98
N ALA A 282 -5.76 4.41 38.67
CA ALA A 282 -6.01 4.27 40.11
C ALA A 282 -4.83 4.76 40.98
N THR A 283 -3.64 4.95 40.39
CA THR A 283 -2.41 5.36 41.08
C THR A 283 -1.94 6.74 40.63
N ARG A 284 -1.51 7.57 41.59
CA ARG A 284 -0.90 8.88 41.33
C ARG A 284 0.50 8.68 40.73
N PRO A 285 0.90 9.46 39.71
CA PRO A 285 2.27 9.44 39.19
C PRO A 285 3.31 9.96 40.19
N PRO A 286 4.49 9.31 40.30
CA PRO A 286 5.65 9.83 41.02
C PRO A 286 6.22 11.08 40.33
N PRO A 287 7.07 11.89 41.01
CA PRO A 287 7.79 12.97 40.35
C PRO A 287 8.63 12.45 39.17
N LEU A 288 8.78 13.26 38.13
CA LEU A 288 9.61 12.90 36.96
C LEU A 288 11.03 13.44 37.14
N ARG A 289 12.01 12.74 36.57
CA ARG A 289 13.38 13.24 36.37
C ARG A 289 13.65 13.39 34.88
N THR A 290 14.08 14.57 34.45
CA THR A 290 14.44 14.85 33.05
C THR A 290 15.88 14.43 32.76
N ALA A 291 16.25 14.28 31.48
CA ALA A 291 17.59 13.88 31.08
C ALA A 291 18.68 14.92 31.42
N ASP A 292 18.31 16.20 31.59
CA ASP A 292 19.15 17.27 32.14
C ASP A 292 19.15 17.32 33.70
N GLY A 293 18.53 16.34 34.37
CA GLY A 293 18.59 16.13 35.81
C GLY A 293 17.60 16.95 36.64
N ARG A 294 16.74 17.77 36.01
CA ARG A 294 15.68 18.51 36.70
C ARG A 294 14.63 17.53 37.22
N THR A 295 14.05 17.81 38.38
CA THR A 295 12.93 17.03 38.92
C THR A 295 11.65 17.83 38.76
N LEU A 296 10.62 17.25 38.15
CA LEU A 296 9.31 17.86 37.90
C LEU A 296 8.27 17.28 38.86
N ALA A 297 7.48 18.13 39.49
CA ALA A 297 6.35 17.72 40.31
C ALA A 297 5.16 17.34 39.41
N THR A 298 4.35 16.37 39.85
CA THR A 298 3.17 15.91 39.09
C THR A 298 1.89 16.57 39.61
N PRO A 299 1.07 17.20 38.72
CA PRO A 299 -0.21 17.79 39.09
C PRO A 299 -1.15 16.79 39.77
N SER A 300 -1.98 17.29 40.69
CA SER A 300 -3.05 16.52 41.32
C SER A 300 -4.12 16.15 40.29
N GLY A 301 -4.58 14.89 40.30
CA GLY A 301 -5.60 14.41 39.36
C GLY A 301 -5.08 13.94 38.00
N CYS A 302 -3.76 14.07 37.75
CA CYS A 302 -3.13 13.52 36.55
C CYS A 302 -3.30 11.99 36.48
N ALA A 303 -3.94 11.51 35.41
CA ALA A 303 -4.21 10.10 35.13
C ALA A 303 -3.19 9.49 34.15
N ALA A 304 -2.73 10.27 33.17
CA ALA A 304 -1.73 9.87 32.20
C ALA A 304 -0.71 11.00 31.96
N ILE A 305 0.54 10.63 31.69
CA ILE A 305 1.60 11.54 31.28
C ILE A 305 2.11 11.08 29.92
N VAL A 306 2.11 11.98 28.93
CA VAL A 306 2.56 11.70 27.57
C VAL A 306 3.69 12.66 27.21
N LEU A 307 4.83 12.12 26.77
CA LEU A 307 5.87 12.89 26.12
C LEU A 307 5.61 12.88 24.61
N VAL A 308 5.44 14.06 24.01
CA VAL A 308 5.35 14.25 22.56
C VAL A 308 6.67 14.83 22.06
N SER A 309 7.23 14.24 21.01
CA SER A 309 8.52 14.62 20.42
C SER A 309 8.42 14.83 18.91
N ASP A 310 9.31 15.66 18.35
CA ASP A 310 9.42 15.79 16.88
C ASP A 310 9.83 14.46 16.23
N LEU A 311 9.31 14.19 15.03
CA LEU A 311 9.78 13.11 14.16
C LEU A 311 10.11 13.63 12.76
N ASP A 312 11.40 13.75 12.49
CA ASP A 312 11.93 14.00 11.15
C ASP A 312 11.79 12.73 10.30
N THR A 313 10.79 12.74 9.42
CA THR A 313 10.45 11.63 8.52
C THR A 313 10.54 12.02 7.04
N GLN A 314 10.53 13.32 6.73
CA GLN A 314 10.42 13.88 5.38
C GLN A 314 9.08 13.61 4.65
N VAL A 315 8.05 13.11 5.36
CA VAL A 315 6.71 12.88 4.78
C VAL A 315 6.04 14.17 4.30
N GLU A 316 6.37 15.30 4.92
CA GLU A 316 5.91 16.64 4.53
C GLU A 316 6.34 17.03 3.11
N GLY A 317 7.44 16.46 2.59
CA GLY A 317 7.88 16.69 1.22
C GLY A 317 6.92 16.13 0.16
N LEU A 318 6.04 15.19 0.51
CA LEU A 318 4.99 14.68 -0.38
C LEU A 318 4.02 15.80 -0.82
N GLU A 319 3.90 16.89 -0.04
CA GLU A 319 3.10 18.06 -0.42
C GLU A 319 3.58 18.71 -1.72
N ARG A 320 4.90 18.83 -1.89
CA ARG A 320 5.51 19.42 -3.09
C ARG A 320 5.36 18.53 -4.32
N ILE A 321 5.46 17.22 -4.13
CA ILE A 321 5.26 16.20 -5.16
C ILE A 321 3.80 16.23 -5.67
N LEU A 322 2.82 16.26 -4.76
CA LEU A 322 1.41 16.39 -5.12
C LEU A 322 1.10 17.72 -5.82
N ALA A 323 1.64 18.84 -5.31
CA ALA A 323 1.44 20.16 -5.90
C ALA A 323 2.01 20.25 -7.33
N ALA A 324 3.18 19.66 -7.60
CA ALA A 324 3.76 19.58 -8.95
C ALA A 324 2.90 18.74 -9.91
N GLY A 325 2.17 17.74 -9.40
CA GLY A 325 1.15 16.99 -10.15
C GLY A 325 -0.21 17.71 -10.29
N GLY A 326 -0.35 18.93 -9.79
CA GLY A 326 -1.60 19.71 -9.82
C GLY A 326 -2.57 19.47 -8.66
N ILE A 327 -2.23 18.62 -7.68
CA ILE A 327 -3.06 18.34 -6.50
C ILE A 327 -2.74 19.39 -5.43
N GLY A 328 -3.38 20.56 -5.55
CA GLY A 328 -3.06 21.76 -4.76
C GLY A 328 -3.54 21.79 -3.31
N HIS A 329 -4.20 20.74 -2.83
CA HIS A 329 -4.92 20.76 -1.54
C HIS A 329 -4.03 20.78 -0.28
N GLY A 330 -2.77 20.33 -0.39
CA GLY A 330 -1.72 20.30 0.65
C GLY A 330 -2.04 19.38 1.83
N LEU A 331 -1.09 18.55 2.29
CA LEU A 331 -1.33 17.49 3.29
C LEU A 331 -1.46 17.99 4.74
N GLY A 332 -1.07 19.22 5.05
CA GLY A 332 -1.15 19.80 6.40
C GLY A 332 0.02 19.42 7.32
N PHE A 333 1.00 18.65 6.84
CA PHE A 333 2.18 18.32 7.64
C PHE A 333 3.08 19.55 7.85
N SER A 334 3.19 20.43 6.86
CA SER A 334 3.97 21.67 6.97
C SER A 334 3.26 22.71 7.84
N THR A 335 3.99 23.31 8.79
CA THR A 335 3.57 24.56 9.44
C THR A 335 3.57 25.70 8.41
N ARG A 336 2.37 26.10 7.96
CA ARG A 336 2.22 27.16 6.95
C ARG A 336 2.85 28.47 7.43
N LYS A 337 3.87 28.96 6.72
CA LYS A 337 4.49 30.28 6.96
C LYS A 337 3.54 31.42 6.57
N GLY A 338 2.61 31.76 7.44
CA GLY A 338 1.81 32.99 7.36
C GLY A 338 0.33 32.83 7.74
N LYS A 339 -0.22 33.89 8.34
CA LYS A 339 -1.64 34.16 8.70
C LYS A 339 -2.43 33.12 9.52
N MET A 340 -1.97 31.88 9.67
CA MET A 340 -2.49 31.00 10.72
C MET A 340 -2.03 31.50 12.10
N PRO A 341 -2.87 31.45 13.15
CA PRO A 341 -2.39 31.64 14.51
C PRO A 341 -1.35 30.56 14.83
N ALA A 342 -0.19 30.95 15.34
CA ALA A 342 0.75 29.98 15.89
C ALA A 342 0.13 29.41 17.17
N SER A 343 -0.03 28.08 17.24
CA SER A 343 -0.41 27.43 18.50
C SER A 343 0.73 27.62 19.49
N GLU A 344 0.40 28.07 20.71
CA GLU A 344 1.38 28.29 21.78
C GLU A 344 2.07 26.99 22.22
N VAL A 345 1.52 25.82 21.84
CA VAL A 345 2.11 24.50 22.06
C VAL A 345 2.31 23.78 20.72
N SER A 346 3.56 23.77 20.25
CA SER A 346 3.95 23.11 18.99
C SER A 346 5.42 22.68 18.99
N GLY A 347 5.73 21.61 18.27
CA GLY A 347 7.09 21.27 17.86
C GLY A 347 7.44 21.86 16.49
N ARG A 348 8.54 21.40 15.89
CA ARG A 348 8.88 21.72 14.49
C ARG A 348 8.01 20.93 13.51
N THR A 349 7.62 19.71 13.88
CA THR A 349 6.89 18.78 13.00
C THR A 349 5.41 18.58 13.37
N TRP A 350 4.94 19.14 14.50
CA TRP A 350 3.58 18.97 15.00
C TRP A 350 3.04 20.20 15.74
N SER A 351 1.72 20.28 15.92
CA SER A 351 1.07 21.37 16.66
C SER A 351 -0.18 20.88 17.40
N LEU A 352 -0.40 21.37 18.63
CA LEU A 352 -1.62 21.15 19.40
C LEU A 352 -2.77 21.97 18.81
N LEU A 353 -3.89 21.33 18.50
CA LEU A 353 -5.12 22.01 18.08
C LEU A 353 -5.90 22.48 19.32
N VAL A 354 -5.80 23.78 19.62
CA VAL A 354 -6.57 24.46 20.68
C VAL A 354 -7.71 25.33 20.14
N THR A 355 -7.65 25.66 18.85
CA THR A 355 -8.70 26.36 18.11
C THR A 355 -9.02 25.61 16.81
N PRO A 356 -10.25 25.69 16.28
CA PRO A 356 -10.60 25.00 15.04
C PRO A 356 -9.80 25.51 13.84
N GLU A 357 -9.00 24.65 13.22
CA GLU A 357 -8.23 24.99 12.02
C GLU A 357 -8.94 24.59 10.72
N PRO A 358 -8.84 25.37 9.63
CA PRO A 358 -9.44 25.01 8.34
C PRO A 358 -8.84 23.74 7.73
N SER A 359 -9.67 22.97 7.03
CA SER A 359 -9.38 21.62 6.48
C SER A 359 -9.12 20.50 7.49
N TYR A 360 -9.20 20.72 8.81
CA TYR A 360 -9.11 19.64 9.79
C TYR A 360 -10.50 19.24 10.29
N ALA A 361 -10.75 17.93 10.34
CA ALA A 361 -11.97 17.32 10.86
C ALA A 361 -11.63 16.36 12.00
N CYS A 362 -12.47 16.29 13.04
CA CYS A 362 -12.25 15.40 14.18
C CYS A 362 -12.67 13.96 13.83
N LEU A 363 -11.86 12.96 14.23
CA LEU A 363 -12.29 11.56 14.15
C LEU A 363 -13.33 11.29 15.24
N ARG A 364 -14.56 10.98 14.82
CA ARG A 364 -15.67 10.67 15.72
C ARG A 364 -15.78 9.17 15.93
N GLU A 365 -15.62 8.73 17.17
CA GLU A 365 -15.90 7.36 17.60
C GLU A 365 -17.43 7.15 17.61
N ASP A 366 -17.93 6.12 16.91
CA ASP A 366 -19.36 5.78 16.93
C ASP A 366 -19.67 4.78 18.07
N GLU A 367 -20.63 5.12 18.93
CA GLU A 367 -20.98 4.31 20.11
C GLU A 367 -21.54 2.93 19.76
N GLN A 368 -22.23 2.79 18.61
CA GLN A 368 -22.78 1.51 18.16
C GLN A 368 -21.67 0.60 17.64
N TRP A 369 -20.69 1.16 16.92
CA TRP A 369 -19.47 0.45 16.50
C TRP A 369 -18.71 -0.05 17.74
N GLN A 370 -18.49 0.81 18.73
CA GLN A 370 -17.81 0.44 19.97
C GLN A 370 -18.57 -0.64 20.73
N ALA A 371 -19.90 -0.51 20.91
CA ALA A 371 -20.71 -1.51 21.59
C ALA A 371 -20.75 -2.87 20.86
N ALA A 372 -20.79 -2.87 19.53
CA ALA A 372 -20.73 -4.08 18.73
C ALA A 372 -19.36 -4.78 18.83
N LEU A 373 -18.26 -4.03 18.71
CA LEU A 373 -16.90 -4.58 18.84
C LEU A 373 -16.69 -5.20 20.22
N HIS A 374 -17.01 -4.48 21.31
CA HIS A 374 -16.86 -4.98 22.68
C HIS A 374 -17.79 -6.16 23.04
N SER A 375 -18.94 -6.32 22.37
CA SER A 375 -19.88 -7.41 22.66
C SER A 375 -19.72 -8.65 21.78
N GLN A 376 -19.09 -8.53 20.60
CA GLN A 376 -18.95 -9.62 19.64
C GLN A 376 -17.52 -10.16 19.51
N LEU A 377 -16.50 -9.33 19.78
CA LEU A 377 -15.10 -9.72 19.62
C LEU A 377 -14.35 -9.78 20.96
N PRO A 378 -13.31 -10.62 21.07
CA PRO A 378 -12.30 -10.46 22.12
C PRO A 378 -11.63 -9.08 22.01
N PRO A 379 -11.07 -8.53 23.11
CA PRO A 379 -10.32 -7.29 23.06
C PRO A 379 -9.14 -7.39 22.08
N SER A 380 -8.94 -6.33 21.30
CA SER A 380 -7.81 -6.21 20.38
C SER A 380 -6.47 -6.45 21.11
N PRO A 381 -5.45 -7.05 20.45
CA PRO A 381 -4.11 -7.21 21.03
C PRO A 381 -3.47 -5.88 21.46
N PHE A 382 -3.99 -4.76 20.96
CA PHE A 382 -3.54 -3.40 21.24
C PHE A 382 -4.50 -2.63 22.17
N ALA A 383 -5.67 -3.17 22.50
CA ALA A 383 -6.62 -2.56 23.43
C ALA A 383 -6.54 -3.23 24.80
N SER A 384 -6.97 -2.52 25.85
CA SER A 384 -7.06 -3.05 27.21
C SER A 384 -8.43 -2.71 27.79
N THR A 385 -9.13 -3.69 28.34
CA THR A 385 -10.46 -3.55 28.92
C THR A 385 -10.42 -2.62 30.13
N THR A 386 -10.75 -1.35 29.92
CA THR A 386 -10.91 -0.33 30.99
C THR A 386 -12.31 -0.33 31.61
N SER A 387 -13.29 -0.92 30.93
CA SER A 387 -14.55 -1.35 31.55
C SER A 387 -14.28 -2.55 32.47
N GLY A 388 -14.85 -2.52 33.68
CA GLY A 388 -14.79 -3.62 34.66
C GLY A 388 -15.66 -4.83 34.29
N THR A 389 -15.70 -5.17 33.01
CA THR A 389 -16.39 -6.33 32.45
C THR A 389 -15.42 -7.49 32.32
N ASP A 390 -15.70 -8.59 33.00
CA ASP A 390 -14.95 -9.86 32.99
C ASP A 390 -14.77 -10.45 31.57
N TRP A 391 -13.80 -9.94 30.79
CA TRP A 391 -13.32 -10.68 29.62
C TRP A 391 -12.38 -11.79 30.08
N ARG A 392 -12.93 -13.01 30.21
CA ARG A 392 -12.26 -14.18 30.81
C ARG A 392 -11.33 -14.93 29.85
N GLY A 393 -10.68 -14.22 28.93
CA GLY A 393 -9.81 -14.82 27.92
C GLY A 393 -8.56 -14.00 27.62
N ASP A 394 -7.49 -14.69 27.26
CA ASP A 394 -6.20 -14.08 26.95
C ASP A 394 -6.24 -13.15 25.72
N ALA A 395 -5.53 -12.03 25.78
CA ALA A 395 -5.39 -11.11 24.64
C ALA A 395 -4.38 -11.66 23.62
N TYR A 396 -4.64 -11.50 22.32
CA TYR A 396 -3.73 -11.99 21.28
C TYR A 396 -2.36 -11.31 21.30
N GLU A 397 -1.34 -11.97 20.74
CA GLU A 397 -0.01 -11.36 20.53
C GLU A 397 0.07 -10.57 19.21
N ALA A 398 -0.74 -10.94 18.21
CA ALA A 398 -0.74 -10.36 16.87
C ALA A 398 -2.14 -10.44 16.22
N VAL A 399 -2.34 -9.73 15.11
CA VAL A 399 -3.51 -9.85 14.21
C VAL A 399 -3.00 -10.02 12.78
N ALA A 400 -3.56 -10.98 12.04
CA ALA A 400 -3.41 -11.06 10.60
C ALA A 400 -4.47 -10.18 9.91
N TYR A 401 -4.08 -9.50 8.84
CA TYR A 401 -4.94 -8.64 8.04
C TYR A 401 -4.79 -9.06 6.58
N LEU A 402 -5.86 -9.59 5.99
CA LEU A 402 -5.97 -9.86 4.56
C LEU A 402 -6.66 -8.68 3.90
N ASP A 403 -5.90 -7.93 3.12
CA ASP A 403 -6.43 -6.83 2.30
C ASP A 403 -6.78 -7.31 0.89
N THR A 404 -8.00 -6.99 0.46
CA THR A 404 -8.51 -7.34 -0.87
C THR A 404 -9.10 -6.14 -1.62
N ASP A 405 -8.91 -4.90 -1.14
CA ASP A 405 -9.24 -3.70 -1.92
C ASP A 405 -8.05 -3.27 -2.79
N LEU A 406 -8.16 -3.52 -4.10
CA LEU A 406 -7.13 -3.17 -5.08
C LEU A 406 -6.98 -1.65 -5.32
N GLY A 407 -7.99 -0.85 -4.94
CA GLY A 407 -8.03 0.59 -5.18
C GLY A 407 -7.48 1.40 -4.01
N GLN A 408 -7.83 1.06 -2.78
CA GLN A 408 -7.45 1.78 -1.57
C GLN A 408 -6.86 0.84 -0.51
N ALA A 409 -5.82 0.10 -0.89
CA ALA A 409 -5.09 -0.80 -0.01
C ALA A 409 -4.48 -0.04 1.20
N GLU A 410 -4.46 -0.72 2.35
CA GLU A 410 -4.01 -0.18 3.64
C GLU A 410 -2.48 -0.30 3.81
N PHE A 411 -1.94 -1.51 3.62
CA PHE A 411 -0.53 -1.81 3.92
C PHE A 411 0.41 -1.80 2.71
N THR A 412 -0.12 -1.74 1.49
CA THR A 412 0.65 -1.81 0.23
C THR A 412 0.29 -0.66 -0.71
N ALA A 413 1.05 -0.49 -1.79
CA ALA A 413 0.59 0.34 -2.91
C ALA A 413 -0.71 -0.23 -3.52
N PRO A 414 -1.47 0.57 -4.29
CA PRO A 414 -2.64 0.08 -5.04
C PRO A 414 -2.29 -1.05 -6.03
N GLY A 415 -3.27 -1.90 -6.35
CA GLY A 415 -3.15 -3.00 -7.32
C GLY A 415 -2.69 -4.35 -6.75
N PHE A 416 -2.60 -4.49 -5.43
CA PHE A 416 -2.22 -5.72 -4.73
C PHE A 416 -3.39 -6.27 -3.91
N VAL A 417 -3.45 -7.60 -3.78
CA VAL A 417 -4.02 -8.25 -2.59
C VAL A 417 -2.86 -8.63 -1.66
N SER A 418 -3.03 -8.51 -0.34
CA SER A 418 -1.93 -8.74 0.60
C SER A 418 -2.36 -9.35 1.94
N LEU A 419 -1.48 -10.15 2.53
CA LEU A 419 -1.58 -10.66 3.89
C LEU A 419 -0.48 -10.01 4.74
N THR A 420 -0.86 -9.29 5.78
CA THR A 420 0.06 -8.57 6.70
C THR A 420 -0.18 -9.02 8.14
N VAL A 421 0.87 -9.13 8.96
CA VAL A 421 0.77 -9.63 10.35
C VAL A 421 1.24 -8.55 11.32
N LEU A 422 0.28 -7.89 11.97
CA LEU A 422 0.47 -6.74 12.83
C LEU A 422 0.80 -7.15 14.27
N ARG A 423 1.84 -6.52 14.84
CA ARG A 423 2.29 -6.70 16.24
C ARG A 423 2.41 -5.40 17.04
N ARG A 424 2.12 -4.26 16.42
CA ARG A 424 2.04 -2.93 17.03
C ARG A 424 0.80 -2.21 16.47
N PRO A 425 0.19 -1.28 17.22
CA PRO A 425 -0.88 -0.45 16.68
C PRO A 425 -0.37 0.45 15.56
N VAL A 426 -1.25 0.75 14.62
CA VAL A 426 -0.99 1.54 13.42
C VAL A 426 -1.62 2.92 13.61
N LEU A 427 -0.81 3.97 13.60
CA LEU A 427 -1.21 5.31 14.03
C LEU A 427 -1.01 6.35 12.91
N GLY A 428 -1.85 6.24 11.89
CA GLY A 428 -1.87 7.12 10.72
C GLY A 428 -2.57 6.43 9.54
N PRO A 429 -2.91 7.16 8.47
CA PRO A 429 -3.56 6.59 7.29
C PRO A 429 -2.60 5.73 6.44
N SER A 430 -3.15 4.83 5.61
CA SER A 430 -2.43 3.84 4.76
C SER A 430 -1.06 4.29 4.23
N PHE A 431 -1.04 5.44 3.55
CA PHE A 431 0.16 5.97 2.92
C PHE A 431 1.32 6.27 3.90
N THR A 432 1.08 6.41 5.22
CA THR A 432 2.14 6.67 6.20
C THR A 432 2.68 5.41 6.88
N HIS A 433 2.08 4.24 6.65
CA HIS A 433 2.36 3.02 7.40
C HIS A 433 2.53 1.75 6.55
N LEU A 434 2.81 1.91 5.25
CA LEU A 434 3.21 0.85 4.32
C LEU A 434 4.09 -0.22 5.02
N HIS A 435 3.79 -1.49 4.79
CA HIS A 435 4.39 -2.61 5.54
C HIS A 435 5.00 -3.65 4.60
N GLU A 436 6.01 -4.40 5.06
CA GLU A 436 6.43 -5.63 4.37
C GLU A 436 5.32 -6.69 4.55
N SER A 437 4.56 -6.98 3.49
CA SER A 437 3.52 -8.01 3.51
C SER A 437 4.14 -9.38 3.78
N PHE A 438 3.49 -10.22 4.59
CA PHE A 438 3.89 -11.62 4.76
C PHE A 438 3.84 -12.35 3.41
N GLU A 439 2.78 -12.10 2.64
CA GLU A 439 2.69 -12.44 1.22
C GLU A 439 1.76 -11.46 0.50
N SER A 440 2.00 -11.20 -0.78
CA SER A 440 1.11 -10.39 -1.62
C SER A 440 1.21 -10.79 -3.09
N HIS A 441 0.15 -10.53 -3.84
CA HIS A 441 0.09 -10.77 -5.29
C HIS A 441 -0.42 -9.51 -5.99
N PHE A 442 0.22 -9.14 -7.11
CA PHE A 442 -0.11 -7.95 -7.87
C PHE A 442 -0.97 -8.29 -9.08
N LEU A 443 -2.14 -7.66 -9.17
CA LEU A 443 -3.12 -7.87 -10.24
C LEU A 443 -3.18 -6.71 -11.23
N GLY A 444 -2.43 -5.62 -10.98
CA GLY A 444 -2.22 -4.56 -11.95
C GLY A 444 -3.39 -3.61 -12.20
N SER A 445 -4.50 -3.76 -11.50
CA SER A 445 -5.73 -2.98 -11.66
C SER A 445 -6.20 -2.44 -10.32
N THR A 446 -6.97 -1.36 -10.30
CA THR A 446 -7.63 -0.84 -9.09
C THR A 446 -9.09 -1.29 -8.97
N SER A 447 -9.50 -2.35 -9.67
CA SER A 447 -10.82 -2.96 -9.55
C SER A 447 -10.77 -4.47 -9.85
N PRO A 448 -11.39 -5.33 -9.01
CA PRO A 448 -11.44 -6.76 -9.24
C PRO A 448 -12.26 -7.14 -10.48
N ALA A 449 -13.08 -6.23 -11.02
CA ALA A 449 -13.84 -6.46 -12.24
C ALA A 449 -12.97 -6.59 -13.52
N SER A 450 -11.67 -6.28 -13.44
CA SER A 450 -10.74 -6.43 -14.57
C SER A 450 -10.29 -7.87 -14.82
N ASP A 451 -10.08 -8.65 -13.75
CA ASP A 451 -10.01 -10.11 -13.79
C ASP A 451 -10.52 -10.71 -12.47
N PRO A 452 -11.81 -11.09 -12.40
CA PRO A 452 -12.38 -11.71 -11.21
C PRO A 452 -11.79 -13.08 -10.86
N THR A 453 -11.16 -13.77 -11.83
CA THR A 453 -10.64 -15.12 -11.66
C THR A 453 -9.30 -15.06 -10.93
N ASP A 454 -8.34 -14.32 -11.48
CA ASP A 454 -7.02 -14.15 -10.87
C ASP A 454 -7.14 -13.42 -9.51
N TYR A 455 -8.12 -12.52 -9.34
CA TYR A 455 -8.45 -11.92 -8.05
C TYR A 455 -8.87 -12.95 -6.99
N LEU A 456 -9.84 -13.81 -7.31
CA LEU A 456 -10.31 -14.83 -6.37
C LEU A 456 -9.24 -15.89 -6.10
N THR A 457 -8.45 -16.30 -7.11
CA THR A 457 -7.34 -17.24 -6.94
C THR A 457 -6.22 -16.66 -6.07
N ALA A 458 -5.89 -15.37 -6.20
CA ALA A 458 -4.92 -14.71 -5.32
C ALA A 458 -5.45 -14.56 -3.89
N CYS A 459 -6.75 -14.28 -3.70
CA CYS A 459 -7.37 -14.28 -2.36
C CYS A 459 -7.37 -15.68 -1.72
N GLU A 460 -7.67 -16.73 -2.49
CA GLU A 460 -7.63 -18.12 -2.02
C GLU A 460 -6.21 -18.55 -1.61
N ALA A 461 -5.19 -18.15 -2.37
CA ALA A 461 -3.79 -18.40 -2.02
C ALA A 461 -3.40 -17.76 -0.68
N LEU A 462 -3.68 -16.47 -0.48
CA LEU A 462 -3.40 -15.77 0.78
C LEU A 462 -4.17 -16.37 1.97
N LEU A 463 -5.43 -16.80 1.76
CA LEU A 463 -6.21 -17.53 2.77
C LEU A 463 -5.60 -18.90 3.11
N ALA A 464 -5.01 -19.59 2.13
CA ALA A 464 -4.28 -20.83 2.36
C ALA A 464 -2.98 -20.57 3.14
N THR A 465 -2.18 -19.57 2.73
CA THR A 465 -0.95 -19.17 3.44
C THR A 465 -1.23 -18.78 4.89
N TYR A 466 -2.29 -18.01 5.16
CA TYR A 466 -2.72 -17.70 6.53
C TYR A 466 -2.98 -18.99 7.34
N ARG A 467 -3.82 -19.90 6.83
CA ARG A 467 -4.19 -21.17 7.51
C ARG A 467 -3.01 -22.11 7.75
N LEU A 468 -2.00 -22.06 6.88
CA LEU A 468 -0.87 -22.99 6.88
C LEU A 468 0.34 -22.47 7.67
N GLU A 469 0.59 -21.16 7.67
CA GLU A 469 1.87 -20.59 8.11
C GLU A 469 1.72 -19.46 9.14
N VAL A 470 0.54 -18.85 9.29
CA VAL A 470 0.29 -17.73 10.22
C VAL A 470 -0.62 -18.13 11.39
N GLU A 471 -1.70 -18.87 11.11
CA GLU A 471 -2.81 -19.07 12.04
C GLU A 471 -2.37 -19.70 13.37
N PHE A 472 -1.47 -20.69 13.35
CA PHE A 472 -0.99 -21.42 14.53
C PHE A 472 0.52 -21.24 14.79
N ALA A 473 1.11 -20.11 14.36
CA ALA A 473 2.56 -19.89 14.33
C ALA A 473 3.29 -19.88 15.70
N GLY A 474 2.58 -20.01 16.82
CA GLY A 474 3.14 -19.99 18.19
C GLY A 474 3.53 -21.35 18.78
N GLY A 475 3.38 -22.46 18.05
CA GLY A 475 3.54 -23.82 18.60
C GLY A 475 4.98 -24.34 18.77
N ASP A 476 5.90 -24.01 17.85
CA ASP A 476 7.22 -24.64 17.77
C ASP A 476 8.39 -23.65 17.98
N ASP A 477 8.96 -23.65 19.19
CA ASP A 477 10.14 -22.84 19.60
C ASP A 477 11.46 -23.32 18.97
N SER A 478 11.41 -23.85 17.73
CA SER A 478 12.52 -24.49 17.01
C SER A 478 12.39 -24.53 15.47
N ALA A 479 11.27 -24.12 14.86
CA ALA A 479 10.99 -24.42 13.45
C ALA A 479 10.71 -23.24 12.49
N SER A 480 10.84 -21.98 12.91
CA SER A 480 10.77 -20.81 11.99
C SER A 480 12.04 -19.94 12.05
N ALA A 481 12.69 -19.81 10.90
CA ALA A 481 13.93 -19.04 10.70
C ALA A 481 13.99 -18.45 9.28
N ILE A 482 12.86 -17.93 8.79
CA ILE A 482 12.72 -17.22 7.52
C ILE A 482 12.02 -15.89 7.84
N GLY A 483 12.69 -14.77 7.57
CA GLY A 483 12.27 -13.42 7.99
C GLY A 483 13.43 -12.66 8.67
N PRO A 484 13.92 -11.54 8.11
CA PRO A 484 15.16 -10.88 8.55
C PRO A 484 15.00 -9.97 9.79
N GLY A 485 14.24 -10.41 10.80
CA GLY A 485 14.08 -9.71 12.08
C GLY A 485 15.14 -10.11 13.12
N ARG A 486 15.79 -9.13 13.78
CA ARG A 486 16.75 -9.42 14.87
C ARG A 486 16.03 -10.04 16.07
N ARG A 487 16.43 -11.26 16.46
CA ARG A 487 16.00 -11.91 17.72
C ARG A 487 16.48 -11.13 18.94
N HIS A 488 15.58 -10.41 19.61
CA HIS A 488 15.83 -9.95 20.98
C HIS A 488 15.60 -11.13 21.95
N LYS A 489 16.66 -11.64 22.57
CA LYS A 489 16.58 -12.74 23.54
C LYS A 489 16.08 -12.23 24.90
N SER A 490 14.76 -12.13 25.10
CA SER A 490 14.20 -12.13 26.46
C SER A 490 14.10 -13.58 26.94
N ARG A 491 14.93 -13.98 27.91
CA ARG A 491 14.92 -15.35 28.46
C ARG A 491 15.41 -15.42 29.91
N VAL A 492 14.53 -15.10 30.86
CA VAL A 492 14.21 -15.93 32.04
C VAL A 492 12.79 -15.56 32.46
N ALA A 493 11.88 -16.54 32.52
CA ALA A 493 10.61 -16.35 33.23
C ALA A 493 10.85 -16.63 34.73
N GLY A 494 10.76 -15.58 35.55
CA GLY A 494 10.68 -15.74 37.01
C GLY A 494 9.28 -16.22 37.42
N PRO A 495 9.15 -17.07 38.45
CA PRO A 495 7.86 -17.70 38.81
C PRO A 495 6.97 -16.78 39.66
N ASP A 496 6.71 -15.54 39.21
CA ASP A 496 5.62 -14.71 39.74
C ASP A 496 5.29 -13.54 38.79
N GLN A 497 4.29 -13.71 37.91
CA GLN A 497 3.70 -12.64 37.11
C GLN A 497 2.20 -12.87 36.91
N SER A 498 1.39 -12.27 37.77
CA SER A 498 -0.09 -12.30 37.75
C SER A 498 -0.71 -11.35 36.69
N GLY A 499 -0.10 -11.28 35.51
CA GLY A 499 -0.67 -10.58 34.35
C GLY A 499 -1.69 -11.45 33.60
N PRO A 500 -2.62 -10.85 32.83
CA PRO A 500 -3.40 -11.61 31.86
C PRO A 500 -2.44 -12.29 30.88
N SER A 501 -2.62 -13.59 30.66
CA SER A 501 -1.81 -14.32 29.69
C SER A 501 -2.15 -13.85 28.27
N LYS A 502 -1.23 -14.11 27.33
CA LYS A 502 -1.43 -13.77 25.92
C LYS A 502 -1.69 -15.02 25.09
N CYS A 503 -2.73 -14.98 24.27
CA CYS A 503 -3.09 -16.06 23.38
C CYS A 503 -2.06 -16.12 22.25
N ARG A 504 -1.08 -17.00 22.43
CA ARG A 504 0.00 -17.29 21.47
C ARG A 504 -0.34 -18.42 20.51
N GLU A 505 -1.28 -19.28 20.89
CA GLU A 505 -1.62 -20.49 20.16
C GLU A 505 -2.30 -20.19 18.81
N ARG A 506 -2.98 -19.05 18.68
CA ARG A 506 -3.65 -18.66 17.43
C ARG A 506 -3.58 -17.16 17.13
N VAL A 507 -3.34 -16.81 15.87
CA VAL A 507 -3.42 -15.43 15.35
C VAL A 507 -4.77 -15.24 14.64
N PRO A 508 -5.64 -14.31 15.06
CA PRO A 508 -6.91 -14.03 14.39
C PRO A 508 -6.72 -13.31 13.05
N LEU A 509 -7.66 -13.51 12.12
CA LEU A 509 -7.69 -12.85 10.81
C LEU A 509 -8.80 -11.79 10.74
N VAL A 510 -8.44 -10.58 10.30
CA VAL A 510 -9.34 -9.57 9.74
C VAL A 510 -9.26 -9.65 8.21
N VAL A 511 -10.40 -9.57 7.53
CA VAL A 511 -10.46 -9.52 6.06
C VAL A 511 -11.10 -8.20 5.65
N ASN A 512 -10.35 -7.34 4.96
CA ASN A 512 -10.89 -6.17 4.29
C ASN A 512 -11.40 -6.54 2.89
N THR A 513 -12.51 -5.93 2.47
CA THR A 513 -13.19 -6.25 1.21
C THR A 513 -13.49 -4.99 0.43
N SER A 514 -13.26 -5.00 -0.89
CA SER A 514 -13.71 -3.90 -1.74
C SER A 514 -15.23 -3.69 -1.63
N GLY A 515 -15.69 -2.44 -1.61
CA GLY A 515 -17.11 -2.08 -1.47
C GLY A 515 -18.01 -2.39 -2.68
N TRP A 516 -17.62 -3.32 -3.54
CA TRP A 516 -18.40 -3.75 -4.70
C TRP A 516 -19.55 -4.68 -4.28
N ILE A 517 -20.65 -4.09 -3.79
CA ILE A 517 -21.80 -4.84 -3.21
C ILE A 517 -22.96 -5.16 -4.18
N LYS A 518 -22.81 -4.95 -5.50
CA LYS A 518 -23.87 -5.18 -6.51
C LYS A 518 -23.34 -5.84 -7.78
N GLY A 519 -24.19 -6.58 -8.49
CA GLY A 519 -23.86 -7.31 -9.72
C GLY A 519 -22.69 -8.26 -9.52
N LEU A 520 -21.76 -8.29 -10.49
CA LEU A 520 -20.48 -9.04 -10.42
C LEU A 520 -19.72 -8.81 -9.10
N GLY A 521 -19.84 -7.63 -8.49
CA GLY A 521 -19.29 -7.34 -7.17
C GLY A 521 -19.85 -8.24 -6.07
N ALA A 522 -21.17 -8.41 -6.03
CA ALA A 522 -21.84 -9.28 -5.06
C ALA A 522 -21.48 -10.76 -5.27
N ASP A 523 -21.30 -11.20 -6.54
CA ASP A 523 -20.84 -12.55 -6.87
C ASP A 523 -19.42 -12.81 -6.37
N ILE A 524 -18.51 -11.86 -6.59
CA ILE A 524 -17.12 -11.88 -6.09
C ILE A 524 -17.11 -11.89 -4.56
N LEU A 525 -17.89 -11.01 -3.92
CA LEU A 525 -17.97 -10.90 -2.46
C LEU A 525 -18.56 -12.15 -1.81
N SER A 526 -19.56 -12.80 -2.43
CA SER A 526 -20.07 -14.07 -1.92
C SER A 526 -19.02 -15.18 -2.06
N ARG A 527 -18.32 -15.29 -3.20
CA ARG A 527 -17.24 -16.27 -3.37
C ARG A 527 -16.10 -16.03 -2.38
N LEU A 528 -15.70 -14.79 -2.13
CA LEU A 528 -14.67 -14.44 -1.14
C LEU A 528 -15.11 -14.80 0.29
N LYS A 529 -16.38 -14.54 0.65
CA LYS A 529 -16.97 -14.98 1.93
C LYS A 529 -16.95 -16.51 2.06
N ASP A 530 -17.30 -17.23 1.01
CA ASP A 530 -17.35 -18.70 1.01
C ASP A 530 -15.94 -19.32 1.07
N LEU A 531 -14.94 -18.69 0.43
CA LEU A 531 -13.52 -19.03 0.54
C LEU A 531 -12.94 -18.73 1.93
N ALA A 532 -13.25 -17.56 2.50
CA ALA A 532 -12.74 -17.11 3.79
C ALA A 532 -13.34 -17.89 4.97
N ARG A 533 -14.63 -18.24 4.87
CA ARG A 533 -15.45 -18.86 5.93
C ARG A 533 -15.41 -18.06 7.25
N PRO A 534 -15.82 -16.77 7.22
CA PRO A 534 -15.76 -15.90 8.39
C PRO A 534 -16.63 -16.41 9.53
N THR A 535 -16.26 -16.07 10.77
CA THR A 535 -17.09 -16.31 11.97
C THR A 535 -18.05 -15.15 12.25
N HIS A 536 -17.65 -13.94 11.87
CA HIS A 536 -18.38 -12.68 12.04
C HIS A 536 -18.28 -11.87 10.74
N VAL A 537 -19.38 -11.25 10.33
CA VAL A 537 -19.47 -10.39 9.14
C VAL A 537 -20.07 -9.06 9.59
N PHE A 538 -19.25 -8.01 9.58
CA PHE A 538 -19.68 -6.65 9.88
C PHE A 538 -20.13 -5.96 8.58
N THR A 539 -21.33 -5.37 8.57
CA THR A 539 -21.89 -4.72 7.38
C THR A 539 -22.23 -3.27 7.69
N PHE A 540 -21.43 -2.34 7.17
CA PHE A 540 -21.65 -0.90 7.30
C PHE A 540 -22.72 -0.45 6.32
N ALA A 541 -23.87 -0.01 6.82
CA ALA A 541 -25.04 0.36 6.02
C ALA A 541 -25.70 1.64 6.54
N ASP A 542 -26.33 2.36 5.64
CA ASP A 542 -27.15 3.52 5.97
C ASP A 542 -28.63 3.07 6.02
N PRO A 543 -29.26 3.06 7.21
CA PRO A 543 -30.61 2.50 7.38
C PRO A 543 -31.69 3.28 6.60
N ALA A 544 -31.42 4.52 6.17
CA ALA A 544 -32.33 5.25 5.28
C ALA A 544 -32.26 4.77 3.81
N THR A 545 -31.31 3.89 3.47
CA THR A 545 -31.10 3.38 2.11
C THR A 545 -31.53 1.91 1.94
N GLU A 546 -32.32 1.38 2.88
CA GLU A 546 -32.85 0.02 2.80
C GLU A 546 -33.87 -0.15 1.65
N THR A 547 -33.38 -0.59 0.49
CA THR A 547 -34.23 -1.17 -0.56
C THR A 547 -33.53 -2.14 -1.51
N SER A 548 -32.19 -2.28 -1.47
CA SER A 548 -31.47 -3.32 -2.25
C SER A 548 -30.02 -3.56 -1.83
N SER A 549 -29.71 -4.76 -1.31
CA SER A 549 -28.56 -5.64 -1.68
C SER A 549 -28.19 -6.69 -0.61
N PHE A 550 -28.38 -6.42 0.68
CA PHE A 550 -27.97 -7.35 1.77
C PHE A 550 -29.05 -7.69 2.80
N ALA A 551 -30.28 -7.18 2.63
CA ALA A 551 -31.44 -7.63 3.40
C ALA A 551 -31.91 -9.00 2.87
N VAL A 552 -32.00 -10.00 3.76
CA VAL A 552 -32.35 -11.38 3.40
C VAL A 552 -33.87 -11.52 3.28
N GLN A 553 -34.42 -11.39 2.06
CA GLN A 553 -35.86 -11.67 1.80
C GLN A 553 -36.16 -12.51 0.53
N ASP A 554 -35.30 -12.55 -0.49
CA ASP A 554 -35.59 -13.27 -1.75
C ASP A 554 -35.25 -14.79 -1.74
N PHE A 555 -34.95 -15.38 -0.58
CA PHE A 555 -34.87 -16.84 -0.42
C PHE A 555 -36.20 -17.39 0.12
N PRO A 556 -36.98 -18.16 -0.67
CA PRO A 556 -38.21 -18.76 -0.19
C PRO A 556 -37.90 -19.84 0.87
N PRO A 557 -38.57 -19.86 2.04
CA PRO A 557 -38.31 -20.85 3.07
C PRO A 557 -38.81 -22.22 2.65
N PRO A 558 -37.99 -23.26 2.83
CA PRO A 558 -38.36 -24.27 3.80
C PRO A 558 -37.19 -24.61 4.75
N PHE A 559 -37.31 -24.18 6.01
CA PHE A 559 -36.31 -24.30 7.09
C PHE A 559 -34.97 -23.59 6.82
N PRO A 560 -34.58 -22.58 7.63
CA PRO A 560 -33.23 -22.03 7.53
C PRO A 560 -32.22 -23.04 8.09
N PRO A 561 -31.25 -23.55 7.31
CA PRO A 561 -30.03 -24.05 7.91
C PRO A 561 -29.35 -22.87 8.62
N ALA A 562 -28.91 -23.06 9.86
CA ALA A 562 -28.28 -21.99 10.63
C ALA A 562 -27.05 -21.45 9.89
N VAL A 563 -27.08 -20.16 9.54
CA VAL A 563 -25.96 -19.49 8.85
C VAL A 563 -24.72 -19.60 9.75
N PRO A 564 -23.57 -20.10 9.25
CA PRO A 564 -22.43 -20.47 10.09
C PRO A 564 -21.62 -19.26 10.62
N TYR A 565 -22.10 -18.04 10.42
CA TYR A 565 -21.47 -16.79 10.82
C TYR A 565 -22.48 -15.84 11.46
N ARG A 566 -22.01 -14.98 12.37
CA ARG A 566 -22.81 -13.87 12.91
C ARG A 566 -22.77 -12.69 11.93
N GLN A 567 -23.92 -12.13 11.56
CA GLN A 567 -24.00 -10.88 10.82
C GLN A 567 -24.26 -9.73 11.79
N ILE A 568 -23.48 -8.65 11.67
CA ILE A 568 -23.48 -7.51 12.58
C ILE A 568 -23.66 -6.23 11.74
N PRO A 569 -24.89 -5.70 11.62
CA PRO A 569 -25.12 -4.42 10.96
C PRO A 569 -24.56 -3.28 11.81
N LEU A 570 -23.91 -2.32 11.16
CA LEU A 570 -23.39 -1.09 11.76
C LEU A 570 -23.83 0.12 10.92
N PRO A 571 -24.05 1.29 11.54
CA PRO A 571 -24.28 2.52 10.79
C PRO A 571 -23.07 2.82 9.89
N ALA A 572 -23.33 3.38 8.70
CA ALA A 572 -22.28 3.89 7.84
C ALA A 572 -21.48 5.02 8.53
N ALA A 573 -20.20 5.17 8.17
CA ALA A 573 -19.35 6.22 8.70
C ALA A 573 -19.94 7.62 8.46
N PHE A 574 -19.73 8.54 9.41
CA PHE A 574 -20.15 9.94 9.26
C PHE A 574 -19.53 10.55 8.00
N ALA A 575 -20.36 11.15 7.14
CA ALA A 575 -19.90 11.86 5.95
C ALA A 575 -18.90 12.95 6.34
N SER A 576 -17.67 12.84 5.81
CA SER A 576 -16.58 13.74 6.19
C SER A 576 -16.44 14.87 5.18
N PRO A 577 -16.29 16.14 5.61
CA PRO A 577 -16.00 17.25 4.69
C PRO A 577 -14.63 17.14 4.01
N LEU A 578 -13.83 16.12 4.37
CA LEU A 578 -12.64 15.70 3.63
C LEU A 578 -12.96 15.04 2.28
N GLU A 579 -14.13 14.40 2.12
CA GLU A 579 -14.51 13.69 0.89
C GLU A 579 -14.67 14.63 -0.31
N SER A 580 -15.02 15.90 -0.09
CA SER A 580 -15.02 16.94 -1.14
C SER A 580 -13.64 17.51 -1.47
N LYS A 581 -12.61 17.22 -0.65
CA LYS A 581 -11.24 17.73 -0.79
C LYS A 581 -10.25 16.66 -1.29
N TRP A 582 -10.52 15.38 -1.06
CA TRP A 582 -9.63 14.27 -1.40
C TRP A 582 -10.42 13.14 -2.07
N THR A 583 -10.30 13.00 -3.39
CA THR A 583 -10.95 11.92 -4.12
C THR A 583 -10.18 10.60 -3.97
N PRO A 584 -10.81 9.43 -4.24
CA PRO A 584 -10.10 8.16 -4.36
C PRO A 584 -9.04 8.12 -5.47
N ALA A 585 -8.95 9.11 -6.38
CA ALA A 585 -7.84 9.24 -7.32
C ALA A 585 -6.64 10.00 -6.72
N ASP A 586 -6.89 11.03 -5.90
CA ASP A 586 -5.85 11.78 -5.20
C ASP A 586 -5.20 10.92 -4.12
N LEU A 587 -6.02 10.15 -3.37
CA LEU A 587 -5.55 9.23 -2.35
C LEU A 587 -4.68 8.10 -2.93
N ARG A 588 -5.04 7.55 -4.11
CA ARG A 588 -4.17 6.62 -4.86
C ARG A 588 -2.87 7.26 -5.33
N THR A 589 -2.93 8.51 -5.77
CA THR A 589 -1.74 9.28 -6.19
C THR A 589 -0.80 9.53 -5.01
N LEU A 590 -1.35 9.85 -3.83
CA LEU A 590 -0.63 9.99 -2.57
C LEU A 590 -0.03 8.67 -2.08
N ALA A 591 -0.76 7.55 -2.17
CA ALA A 591 -0.24 6.23 -1.82
C ALA A 591 0.93 5.81 -2.73
N LEU A 592 0.81 6.03 -4.05
CA LEU A 592 1.91 5.79 -5.01
C LEU A 592 3.10 6.73 -4.79
N ALA A 593 2.87 8.01 -4.49
CA ALA A 593 3.93 8.95 -4.15
C ALA A 593 4.65 8.52 -2.86
N SER A 594 3.92 8.22 -1.79
CA SER A 594 4.51 7.71 -0.56
C SER A 594 5.35 6.45 -0.81
N TYR A 595 4.81 5.49 -1.56
CA TYR A 595 5.52 4.27 -1.93
C TYR A 595 6.84 4.58 -2.66
N PHE A 596 6.80 5.27 -3.80
CA PHE A 596 8.00 5.48 -4.62
C PHE A 596 9.07 6.37 -3.97
N TYR A 597 8.68 7.25 -3.04
CA TYR A 597 9.63 8.08 -2.28
C TYR A 597 10.06 7.46 -0.94
N SER A 598 9.56 6.28 -0.53
CA SER A 598 9.90 5.63 0.74
C SER A 598 11.34 5.10 0.81
N LYS A 599 11.91 5.06 2.02
CA LYS A 599 13.30 4.62 2.28
C LYS A 599 13.37 3.33 3.10
N GLY A 600 13.67 2.23 2.40
CA GLY A 600 13.92 0.92 3.00
C GLY A 600 12.64 0.10 3.20
N CYS A 601 12.72 -1.21 3.02
CA CYS A 601 11.58 -2.10 3.21
C CYS A 601 11.21 -2.17 4.70
N PHE A 602 9.90 -2.20 4.98
CA PHE A 602 9.33 -1.79 6.26
C PHE A 602 9.38 -2.92 7.31
N VAL A 603 10.57 -3.16 7.87
CA VAL A 603 10.76 -4.07 9.00
C VAL A 603 10.07 -3.47 10.24
N GLY A 604 8.98 -4.10 10.65
CA GLY A 604 8.08 -3.59 11.70
C GLY A 604 8.79 -3.22 13.00
N GLY A 605 8.81 -1.91 13.31
CA GLY A 605 9.43 -1.35 14.51
C GLY A 605 10.24 -0.07 14.24
N GLN A 606 10.74 0.14 13.02
CA GLN A 606 11.42 1.38 12.66
C GLN A 606 10.44 2.49 12.27
N VAL A 607 10.82 3.75 12.52
CA VAL A 607 10.05 4.93 12.11
C VAL A 607 10.13 5.11 10.58
N PRO A 608 8.99 5.17 9.85
CA PRO A 608 8.98 5.39 8.40
C PRO A 608 9.71 6.67 7.97
N ARG A 609 10.34 6.64 6.79
CA ARG A 609 11.07 7.79 6.20
C ARG A 609 10.93 7.85 4.69
N TRP A 610 11.03 9.06 4.15
CA TRP A 610 10.94 9.35 2.72
C TRP A 610 12.19 10.10 2.20
N GLU A 611 12.41 10.08 0.88
CA GLU A 611 13.50 10.75 0.17
C GLU A 611 12.99 11.88 -0.72
N THR A 612 12.33 12.86 -0.10
CA THR A 612 11.75 14.02 -0.79
C THR A 612 12.72 15.18 -0.98
N THR A 613 14.05 14.94 -0.91
CA THR A 613 15.04 15.99 -1.21
C THR A 613 15.31 16.15 -2.70
N ARG A 614 14.93 15.15 -3.53
CA ARG A 614 15.11 15.12 -4.99
C ARG A 614 13.86 14.55 -5.68
N PRO A 615 13.50 15.00 -6.89
CA PRO A 615 12.45 14.38 -7.69
C PRO A 615 12.86 12.99 -8.17
N LEU A 616 11.88 12.13 -8.50
CA LEU A 616 12.12 10.76 -8.98
C LEU A 616 13.03 10.70 -10.22
N ILE A 617 12.93 11.68 -11.11
CA ILE A 617 13.80 11.82 -12.30
C ILE A 617 15.30 12.06 -11.95
N ALA A 618 15.59 12.46 -10.71
CA ALA A 618 16.94 12.66 -10.17
C ALA A 618 17.33 11.60 -9.11
N GLN A 619 16.54 10.53 -8.97
CA GLN A 619 16.87 9.38 -8.13
C GLN A 619 17.66 8.32 -8.92
N PRO A 620 18.52 7.53 -8.24
CA PRO A 620 19.35 6.52 -8.92
C PRO A 620 18.50 5.34 -9.43
N VAL A 621 18.54 5.10 -10.74
CA VAL A 621 17.95 3.91 -11.37
C VAL A 621 18.75 2.63 -11.05
N ARG A 622 18.05 1.50 -10.94
CA ARG A 622 18.62 0.16 -10.86
C ARG A 622 18.65 -0.49 -12.24
N THR A 623 19.78 -1.03 -12.67
CA THR A 623 19.87 -1.84 -13.88
C THR A 623 19.23 -3.20 -13.66
N CYS A 624 18.32 -3.60 -14.55
CA CYS A 624 17.76 -4.95 -14.62
C CYS A 624 18.09 -5.53 -16.00
N SER A 625 18.85 -6.62 -16.07
CA SER A 625 19.10 -7.32 -17.32
C SER A 625 17.96 -8.29 -17.63
N TRP A 626 17.71 -8.56 -18.90
CA TRP A 626 17.03 -9.80 -19.32
C TRP A 626 18.01 -10.75 -20.02
N GLY A 627 19.11 -10.21 -20.53
CA GLY A 627 20.14 -10.89 -21.28
C GLY A 627 20.99 -11.91 -20.52
N SER A 628 22.02 -12.42 -21.19
CA SER A 628 22.94 -13.41 -20.59
C SER A 628 23.93 -12.81 -19.56
N SER A 629 24.02 -11.48 -19.49
CA SER A 629 24.93 -10.76 -18.59
C SER A 629 24.56 -10.94 -17.10
N PRO A 630 25.53 -11.17 -16.20
CA PRO A 630 25.29 -11.22 -14.76
C PRO A 630 24.84 -9.84 -14.22
N SER A 631 23.75 -9.83 -13.47
CA SER A 631 23.16 -8.63 -12.86
C SER A 631 22.57 -8.98 -11.49
N ALA A 632 22.48 -7.98 -10.60
CA ALA A 632 21.78 -8.13 -9.31
C ALA A 632 20.26 -8.24 -9.48
N LEU A 633 19.70 -7.69 -10.57
CA LEU A 633 18.32 -7.87 -10.99
C LEU A 633 18.30 -8.47 -12.39
N LYS A 634 17.66 -9.63 -12.55
CA LYS A 634 17.45 -10.27 -13.85
C LYS A 634 15.99 -10.63 -14.08
N ALA A 635 15.37 -10.02 -15.08
CA ALA A 635 14.03 -10.35 -15.54
C ALA A 635 14.06 -11.64 -16.39
N SER A 636 13.49 -12.73 -15.87
CA SER A 636 13.35 -14.01 -16.59
C SER A 636 12.07 -14.11 -17.41
N ALA A 637 11.04 -13.33 -17.06
CA ALA A 637 9.76 -13.25 -17.75
C ALA A 637 9.11 -11.86 -17.57
N VAL A 638 8.30 -11.45 -18.55
CA VAL A 638 7.46 -10.25 -18.48
C VAL A 638 6.02 -10.61 -18.85
N TYR A 639 5.06 -10.10 -18.08
CA TYR A 639 3.63 -10.38 -18.19
C TYR A 639 2.80 -9.09 -18.25
N MET A 640 1.60 -9.17 -18.81
CA MET A 640 0.68 -8.05 -19.02
C MET A 640 -0.67 -8.36 -18.35
N ALA A 641 -0.90 -7.82 -17.16
CA ALA A 641 -2.12 -8.01 -16.39
C ALA A 641 -3.24 -7.07 -16.86
N GLY A 642 -4.45 -7.61 -17.04
CA GLY A 642 -5.68 -6.85 -17.38
C GLY A 642 -5.63 -6.01 -18.66
N THR A 643 -4.57 -6.13 -19.47
CA THR A 643 -4.31 -5.28 -20.63
C THR A 643 -4.43 -6.11 -21.91
N GLY A 644 -5.21 -5.60 -22.87
CA GLY A 644 -5.50 -6.31 -24.12
C GLY A 644 -4.23 -6.65 -24.92
N ASP A 645 -4.26 -7.80 -25.58
CA ASP A 645 -3.13 -8.49 -26.25
C ASP A 645 -2.10 -7.55 -26.92
N ILE A 646 -1.03 -7.23 -26.19
CA ILE A 646 0.04 -6.35 -26.67
C ILE A 646 0.94 -7.17 -27.60
N ARG A 647 0.91 -6.86 -28.90
CA ARG A 647 1.82 -7.48 -29.88
C ARG A 647 3.28 -7.28 -29.46
N TYR A 648 4.09 -8.33 -29.62
CA TYR A 648 5.47 -8.39 -29.14
C TYR A 648 6.33 -7.19 -29.60
N GLU A 649 6.13 -6.73 -30.84
CA GLU A 649 6.79 -5.55 -31.42
C GLU A 649 6.52 -4.22 -30.68
N HIS A 650 5.47 -4.14 -29.86
CA HIS A 650 5.10 -2.96 -29.09
C HIS A 650 5.40 -3.08 -27.59
N CYS A 651 5.89 -4.23 -27.10
CA CYS A 651 6.01 -4.48 -25.66
C CYS A 651 6.95 -3.50 -24.94
N LEU A 652 8.10 -3.16 -25.52
CA LEU A 652 9.04 -2.19 -24.94
C LEU A 652 8.42 -0.78 -24.85
N HIS A 653 7.68 -0.36 -25.89
CA HIS A 653 6.98 0.93 -25.88
C HIS A 653 5.86 0.98 -24.84
N ALA A 654 5.10 -0.11 -24.68
CA ALA A 654 4.05 -0.22 -23.67
C ALA A 654 4.59 -0.28 -22.23
N LEU A 655 5.82 -0.80 -22.03
CA LEU A 655 6.48 -0.84 -20.73
C LEU A 655 7.11 0.51 -20.35
N ASN A 656 7.68 1.24 -21.32
CA ASN A 656 8.46 2.45 -21.06
C ASN A 656 7.60 3.55 -20.40
N GLY A 657 8.06 4.10 -19.28
CA GLY A 657 7.32 5.08 -18.47
C GLY A 657 6.13 4.51 -17.68
N SER A 658 5.98 3.18 -17.59
CA SER A 658 4.86 2.53 -16.88
C SER A 658 5.26 1.91 -15.53
N ILE A 659 4.27 1.71 -14.67
CA ILE A 659 4.40 0.96 -13.41
C ILE A 659 4.31 -0.54 -13.69
N VAL A 660 5.27 -1.28 -13.14
CA VAL A 660 5.32 -2.75 -13.13
C VAL A 660 5.54 -3.26 -11.70
N ALA A 661 5.00 -4.42 -11.34
CA ALA A 661 5.43 -5.11 -10.13
C ALA A 661 6.65 -6.00 -10.43
N ILE A 662 7.59 -6.03 -9.48
CA ILE A 662 8.64 -7.04 -9.40
C ILE A 662 8.06 -8.24 -8.66
N VAL A 663 8.09 -9.41 -9.28
CA VAL A 663 7.54 -10.67 -8.73
C VAL A 663 8.67 -11.70 -8.65
N ALA A 664 8.84 -12.38 -7.52
CA ALA A 664 9.66 -13.58 -7.44
C ALA A 664 8.79 -14.78 -7.81
N ASP A 665 9.19 -15.57 -8.82
CA ASP A 665 8.42 -16.73 -9.28
C ASP A 665 9.31 -17.98 -9.35
N SER A 666 8.92 -19.03 -8.63
CA SER A 666 9.64 -20.30 -8.61
C SER A 666 9.35 -21.20 -9.81
N GLN A 667 8.35 -20.88 -10.64
CA GLN A 667 7.99 -21.62 -11.86
C GLN A 667 7.57 -20.66 -12.99
N PRO A 668 8.46 -19.77 -13.46
CA PRO A 668 8.15 -18.83 -14.54
C PRO A 668 7.70 -19.56 -15.81
N ALA A 669 6.71 -18.99 -16.50
CA ALA A 669 6.25 -19.47 -17.79
C ALA A 669 7.42 -19.56 -18.78
N ARG A 670 7.43 -20.62 -19.60
CA ARG A 670 8.50 -20.83 -20.58
C ARG A 670 8.47 -19.72 -21.63
N THR A 671 9.45 -18.83 -21.57
CA THR A 671 9.68 -17.80 -22.58
C THR A 671 10.25 -18.41 -23.85
N ASP A 672 9.86 -17.83 -24.99
CA ASP A 672 10.32 -18.26 -26.32
C ASP A 672 11.78 -17.83 -26.51
N LEU A 673 12.71 -18.79 -26.38
CA LEU A 673 14.15 -18.56 -26.47
C LEU A 673 14.63 -18.10 -27.87
N SER A 674 13.74 -18.07 -28.88
CA SER A 674 14.05 -17.43 -30.17
C SER A 674 13.94 -15.90 -30.13
N ARG A 675 13.42 -15.32 -29.03
CA ARG A 675 13.12 -13.88 -28.90
C ARG A 675 14.14 -13.16 -28.02
N PRO A 676 14.61 -11.95 -28.41
CA PRO A 676 15.60 -11.20 -27.65
C PRO A 676 15.08 -10.51 -26.38
N PHE A 677 13.77 -10.58 -26.10
CA PHE A 677 13.15 -10.03 -24.88
C PHE A 677 12.18 -11.07 -24.29
N PRO A 678 12.17 -11.32 -22.97
CA PRO A 678 11.42 -12.43 -22.36
C PRO A 678 9.94 -12.11 -22.16
N TYR A 679 9.26 -11.70 -23.24
CA TYR A 679 7.83 -11.45 -23.29
C TYR A 679 7.14 -12.43 -24.23
N ALA A 680 6.12 -13.13 -23.73
CA ALA A 680 5.23 -13.97 -24.52
C ALA A 680 3.83 -13.35 -24.50
N PRO A 681 3.30 -12.86 -25.65
CA PRO A 681 1.92 -12.38 -25.73
C PRO A 681 0.94 -13.46 -25.29
N ARG A 682 -0.08 -13.07 -24.50
CA ARG A 682 -1.08 -13.95 -23.88
C ARG A 682 -0.53 -15.01 -22.92
N ALA A 683 0.70 -14.86 -22.40
CA ALA A 683 1.12 -15.66 -21.25
C ALA A 683 0.21 -15.37 -20.03
N PRO A 684 -0.28 -16.40 -19.32
CA PRO A 684 -1.03 -16.21 -18.08
C PRO A 684 -0.13 -15.56 -17.01
N LEU A 685 -0.73 -14.92 -16.01
CA LEU A 685 0.04 -14.32 -14.92
C LEU A 685 0.78 -15.39 -14.08
N PRO A 686 1.86 -15.01 -13.38
CA PRO A 686 2.52 -15.87 -12.39
C PRO A 686 1.51 -16.47 -11.41
N SER A 687 1.57 -17.78 -11.19
CA SER A 687 0.61 -18.44 -10.29
C SER A 687 0.84 -17.95 -8.85
N PRO A 688 -0.22 -17.56 -8.11
CA PRO A 688 -0.10 -17.28 -6.68
C PRO A 688 0.50 -18.43 -5.86
N ALA A 689 0.36 -19.68 -6.33
CA ALA A 689 0.95 -20.86 -5.68
C ALA A 689 2.45 -21.09 -5.99
N SER A 690 3.06 -20.32 -6.91
CA SER A 690 4.50 -20.39 -7.23
C SER A 690 5.25 -19.08 -7.04
N SER A 691 4.54 -17.96 -6.82
CA SER A 691 5.08 -16.61 -6.96
C SER A 691 4.49 -15.59 -5.98
N ARG A 692 5.30 -14.59 -5.61
CA ARG A 692 4.94 -13.48 -4.72
C ARG A 692 5.43 -12.14 -5.27
N ALA A 693 4.66 -11.08 -5.05
CA ALA A 693 5.09 -9.73 -5.39
C ALA A 693 6.06 -9.17 -4.34
N LEU A 694 7.10 -8.46 -4.79
CA LEU A 694 8.11 -7.81 -3.94
C LEU A 694 7.91 -6.29 -3.84
N GLY A 695 7.01 -5.73 -4.66
CA GLY A 695 6.74 -4.30 -4.75
C GLY A 695 6.73 -3.78 -6.19
N LEU A 696 6.52 -2.48 -6.35
CA LEU A 696 6.47 -1.77 -7.63
C LEU A 696 7.81 -1.18 -8.07
N ALA A 697 7.95 -1.03 -9.37
CA ALA A 697 8.97 -0.26 -10.07
C ALA A 697 8.33 0.59 -11.19
N ILE A 698 8.93 1.74 -11.52
CA ILE A 698 8.69 2.43 -12.80
C ILE A 698 9.79 2.02 -13.76
N VAL A 699 9.42 1.58 -14.97
CA VAL A 699 10.37 1.34 -16.06
C VAL A 699 10.78 2.68 -16.65
N HIS A 700 11.96 3.15 -16.29
CA HIS A 700 12.46 4.48 -16.66
C HIS A 700 12.90 4.55 -18.13
N SER A 701 13.74 3.60 -18.56
CA SER A 701 14.26 3.55 -19.92
C SER A 701 14.84 2.17 -20.27
N PHE A 702 15.06 1.92 -21.57
CA PHE A 702 15.64 0.69 -22.11
C PHE A 702 17.00 0.95 -22.79
N ALA A 703 17.91 -0.02 -22.69
CA ALA A 703 19.12 -0.13 -23.51
C ALA A 703 19.13 -1.50 -24.22
N PRO A 704 18.38 -1.69 -25.32
CA PRO A 704 18.20 -2.99 -25.94
C PRO A 704 19.49 -3.66 -26.41
N ALA A 705 20.45 -2.87 -26.91
CA ALA A 705 21.78 -3.36 -27.32
C ALA A 705 22.66 -3.88 -26.17
N ALA A 706 22.28 -3.60 -24.91
CA ALA A 706 22.91 -4.11 -23.70
C ALA A 706 22.02 -5.11 -22.94
N GLU A 707 20.94 -5.59 -23.58
CA GLU A 707 19.94 -6.51 -23.01
C GLU A 707 19.44 -6.10 -21.60
N SER A 708 19.30 -4.80 -21.36
CA SER A 708 19.07 -4.20 -20.04
C SER A 708 18.05 -3.05 -20.04
N MET A 709 17.30 -2.91 -18.95
CA MET A 709 16.40 -1.80 -18.65
C MET A 709 16.78 -1.12 -17.32
N TYR A 710 16.29 0.10 -17.12
CA TYR A 710 16.53 0.90 -15.92
C TYR A 710 15.22 1.07 -15.16
N LEU A 711 15.24 0.71 -13.87
CA LEU A 711 14.07 0.69 -12.99
C LEU A 711 14.22 1.69 -11.84
N LEU A 712 13.24 2.56 -11.62
CA LEU A 712 13.09 3.32 -10.38
C LEU A 712 12.25 2.48 -9.40
N THR A 713 12.82 2.10 -8.25
CA THR A 713 12.09 1.32 -7.23
C THR A 713 12.71 1.46 -5.84
N PRO A 714 11.87 1.65 -4.79
CA PRO A 714 12.34 1.61 -3.39
C PRO A 714 12.73 0.18 -2.97
N THR A 715 12.12 -0.85 -3.56
CA THR A 715 12.37 -2.27 -3.27
C THR A 715 13.83 -2.64 -3.52
N ALA A 716 14.43 -3.38 -2.60
CA ALA A 716 15.72 -4.03 -2.78
C ALA A 716 15.55 -5.56 -2.68
N PRO A 717 15.25 -6.26 -3.80
CA PRO A 717 15.11 -7.72 -3.80
C PRO A 717 16.32 -8.42 -3.20
N THR A 718 16.09 -9.46 -2.40
CA THR A 718 17.18 -10.16 -1.72
C THR A 718 17.90 -11.12 -2.66
N SER A 719 19.09 -11.58 -2.29
CA SER A 719 19.82 -12.60 -3.06
C SER A 719 19.08 -13.94 -3.15
N SER A 720 18.13 -14.21 -2.26
CA SER A 720 17.20 -15.34 -2.35
C SER A 720 16.13 -15.15 -3.44
N ASP A 721 15.63 -13.94 -3.64
CA ASP A 721 14.59 -13.64 -4.63
C ASP A 721 15.16 -13.56 -6.06
N ALA A 722 16.41 -13.10 -6.20
CA ALA A 722 17.05 -12.74 -7.46
C ALA A 722 17.26 -13.90 -8.47
N SER A 723 16.93 -15.15 -8.11
CA SER A 723 17.15 -16.32 -8.97
C SER A 723 16.15 -16.45 -10.13
N ALA A 724 14.93 -15.91 -9.98
CA ALA A 724 13.90 -15.87 -11.02
C ALA A 724 12.91 -14.72 -10.74
N LEU A 725 13.26 -13.52 -11.19
CA LEU A 725 12.37 -12.35 -11.10
C LEU A 725 11.56 -12.19 -12.39
N ALA A 726 10.27 -11.97 -12.25
CA ALA A 726 9.37 -11.55 -13.31
C ALA A 726 8.96 -10.08 -13.14
N LEU A 727 8.55 -9.44 -14.25
CA LEU A 727 7.90 -8.14 -14.23
C LEU A 727 6.45 -8.27 -14.70
N VAL A 728 5.50 -7.74 -13.93
CA VAL A 728 4.07 -7.74 -14.29
C VAL A 728 3.62 -6.30 -14.51
N LYS A 729 3.31 -5.93 -15.75
CA LYS A 729 2.72 -4.61 -16.06
C LYS A 729 1.21 -4.66 -15.88
N GLY A 730 0.66 -3.69 -15.16
CA GLY A 730 -0.80 -3.54 -15.00
C GLY A 730 -1.44 -2.51 -15.94
N ALA A 731 -2.71 -2.22 -15.67
CA ALA A 731 -3.44 -1.03 -16.07
C ALA A 731 -3.19 0.19 -15.13
N LEU A 732 -2.36 0.04 -14.08
CA LEU A 732 -1.93 1.17 -13.26
C LEU A 732 -1.16 2.21 -14.08
N ASP A 733 -1.65 3.45 -14.04
CA ASP A 733 -0.97 4.60 -14.64
C ASP A 733 0.04 5.23 -13.66
N THR A 734 1.20 5.60 -14.20
CA THR A 734 2.17 6.50 -13.55
C THR A 734 1.51 7.88 -13.36
N PRO A 735 1.32 8.37 -12.12
CA PRO A 735 0.73 9.68 -11.88
C PRO A 735 1.66 10.81 -12.33
N VAL A 736 1.10 11.91 -12.84
CA VAL A 736 1.88 13.10 -13.28
C VAL A 736 2.76 13.65 -12.16
N ALA A 737 2.30 13.59 -10.90
CA ALA A 737 3.07 13.94 -9.70
C ALA A 737 4.42 13.20 -9.58
N LEU A 738 4.56 12.00 -10.13
CA LEU A 738 5.81 11.23 -10.11
C LEU A 738 6.74 11.53 -11.30
N MET A 739 6.23 12.25 -12.31
CA MET A 739 6.94 12.60 -13.54
C MET A 739 7.46 14.04 -13.51
N CYS A 740 6.83 14.93 -12.75
CA CYS A 740 7.23 16.32 -12.60
C CYS A 740 8.46 16.52 -11.69
N ASP A 741 9.17 17.62 -11.92
CA ASP A 741 10.21 18.13 -11.02
C ASP A 741 9.59 19.13 -10.03
N PHE A 742 9.61 18.82 -8.74
CA PHE A 742 9.13 19.71 -7.67
C PHE A 742 10.24 20.61 -7.07
N THR A 743 11.46 20.49 -7.59
CA THR A 743 12.66 21.26 -7.19
C THR A 743 13.07 22.33 -8.21
N ALA A 744 12.61 22.21 -9.45
CA ALA A 744 12.77 23.22 -10.49
C ALA A 744 12.21 24.59 -10.06
N ARG A 745 12.86 25.66 -10.52
CA ARG A 745 12.43 27.04 -10.33
C ARG A 745 11.23 27.37 -11.23
N ALA A 746 10.55 28.49 -10.96
CA ALA A 746 9.41 28.93 -11.76
C ALA A 746 9.79 29.12 -13.24
N ASP A 747 10.90 29.80 -13.50
CA ASP A 747 11.50 30.00 -14.82
C ASP A 747 11.90 28.68 -15.51
N GLU A 748 12.48 27.73 -14.77
CA GLU A 748 12.87 26.42 -15.29
C GLU A 748 11.64 25.55 -15.66
N SER A 749 10.61 25.55 -14.82
CA SER A 749 9.34 24.83 -15.06
C SER A 749 8.50 25.46 -16.18
N GLU A 750 8.67 26.75 -16.45
CA GLU A 750 8.06 27.41 -17.60
C GLU A 750 8.80 27.14 -18.92
N ALA A 751 10.11 26.88 -18.88
CA ALA A 751 10.85 26.43 -20.05
C ALA A 751 10.51 24.97 -20.40
N GLY A 752 10.56 24.06 -19.42
CA GLY A 752 10.48 22.63 -19.68
C GLY A 752 10.45 21.74 -18.45
N LEU A 753 10.93 20.51 -18.61
CA LEU A 753 11.16 19.55 -17.54
C LEU A 753 12.62 19.09 -17.60
N ALA A 754 13.36 19.27 -16.50
CA ALA A 754 14.79 18.87 -16.37
C ALA A 754 15.70 19.35 -17.52
N GLY A 755 15.44 20.55 -18.07
CA GLY A 755 16.20 21.12 -19.19
C GLY A 755 15.79 20.62 -20.58
N VAL A 756 14.66 19.92 -20.70
CA VAL A 756 14.05 19.51 -21.98
C VAL A 756 12.78 20.34 -22.21
N ASP A 757 12.69 21.03 -23.34
CA ASP A 757 11.53 21.84 -23.73
C ASP A 757 10.24 21.00 -23.76
N TRP A 758 9.12 21.58 -23.34
CA TRP A 758 7.85 20.84 -23.13
C TRP A 758 7.37 20.02 -24.34
N ASP A 759 7.59 20.47 -25.58
CA ASP A 759 7.23 19.74 -26.80
C ASP A 759 8.05 18.46 -27.02
N ALA A 760 9.22 18.35 -26.38
CA ALA A 760 10.11 17.19 -26.43
C ALA A 760 10.00 16.28 -25.19
N VAL A 761 9.20 16.64 -24.19
CA VAL A 761 9.04 15.84 -22.95
C VAL A 761 8.19 14.58 -23.21
N PRO A 762 8.72 13.36 -23.02
CA PRO A 762 7.98 12.14 -23.30
C PRO A 762 6.72 11.99 -22.44
N TYR A 763 5.63 11.57 -23.06
CA TYR A 763 4.34 11.25 -22.44
C TYR A 763 3.63 12.39 -21.68
N LEU A 764 4.10 13.64 -21.74
CA LEU A 764 3.43 14.78 -21.11
C LEU A 764 3.06 15.84 -22.17
N SER A 765 2.00 16.59 -21.90
CA SER A 765 1.65 17.83 -22.58
C SER A 765 1.38 18.92 -21.56
N VAL A 766 1.46 20.17 -22.01
CA VAL A 766 1.04 21.35 -21.26
C VAL A 766 -0.13 22.00 -21.96
N GLU A 767 -1.26 22.12 -21.26
CA GLU A 767 -2.34 23.01 -21.68
C GLU A 767 -2.13 24.40 -21.09
N THR A 768 -2.01 25.40 -21.97
CA THR A 768 -2.10 26.82 -21.61
C THR A 768 -3.57 27.22 -21.52
N GLY A 769 -4.12 27.28 -20.30
CA GLY A 769 -5.48 27.77 -20.07
C GLY A 769 -5.58 29.29 -20.26
N GLU A 770 -6.74 29.76 -20.71
CA GLU A 770 -7.06 31.19 -20.88
C GLU A 770 -7.21 31.94 -19.53
N ALA A 771 -7.32 31.19 -18.42
CA ALA A 771 -7.34 31.74 -17.07
C ALA A 771 -5.92 31.91 -16.51
N VAL A 772 -5.67 33.06 -15.87
CA VAL A 772 -4.34 33.57 -15.50
C VAL A 772 -3.47 32.57 -14.73
N GLY A 773 -2.28 32.30 -15.28
CA GLY A 773 -1.07 32.04 -14.48
C GLY A 773 -0.74 30.60 -14.07
N ARG A 774 -1.53 29.57 -14.45
CA ARG A 774 -1.15 28.16 -14.19
C ARG A 774 -1.33 27.25 -15.41
N ARG A 775 -0.20 26.93 -16.05
CA ARG A 775 -0.03 25.85 -17.03
C ARG A 775 -0.46 24.52 -16.42
N ARG A 776 -1.27 23.73 -17.13
CA ARG A 776 -1.73 22.40 -16.64
C ARG A 776 -1.01 21.28 -17.38
N VAL A 777 -0.06 20.65 -16.70
CA VAL A 777 0.59 19.41 -17.17
C VAL A 777 -0.45 18.27 -17.19
N ARG A 778 -0.48 17.50 -18.28
CA ARG A 778 -1.31 16.29 -18.43
C ARG A 778 -0.49 15.17 -19.09
N ARG A 779 -0.97 13.93 -18.96
CA ARG A 779 -0.33 12.76 -19.58
C ARG A 779 -0.91 12.52 -20.99
N ASN A 780 -0.03 12.46 -21.99
CA ASN A 780 -0.33 12.17 -23.39
C ASN A 780 -0.63 10.69 -23.62
N LEU A 781 -1.77 10.23 -23.10
CA LEU A 781 -2.41 9.00 -23.56
C LEU A 781 -3.35 9.36 -24.71
N MET A 782 -2.91 9.12 -25.95
CA MET A 782 -3.74 9.33 -27.14
C MET A 782 -5.06 8.56 -27.01
N ARG A 783 -6.18 9.26 -27.07
CA ARG A 783 -7.51 8.62 -27.02
C ARG A 783 -7.72 7.81 -28.30
N LYS A 784 -8.37 6.64 -28.18
CA LYS A 784 -8.85 5.87 -29.35
C LYS A 784 -9.68 6.81 -30.25
N GLY A 785 -9.19 7.10 -31.44
CA GLY A 785 -9.83 8.03 -32.39
C GLY A 785 -8.93 9.14 -32.98
N GLN A 786 -7.64 9.22 -32.60
CA GLN A 786 -6.67 10.17 -33.18
C GLN A 786 -5.42 9.48 -33.76
N ALA A 787 -5.62 8.36 -34.47
CA ALA A 787 -4.60 7.62 -35.21
C ALA A 787 -5.21 7.12 -36.53
#